data_AF-A0A7J9YQ64-F1
#
_entry.id   AF-A0A7J9YQ64-F1
#
_cell.length_a   1.000
_cell.length_b   1.000
_cell.length_c   1.000
_cell.angle_alpha   90.00
_cell.angle_beta   90.00
_cell.angle_gamma   90.00
#
_symmetry.space_group_name_H-M   'P 1'
#
loop_
_entity.id
_entity.type
_entity.pdbx_description
1 polymer ?
#
loop_
_entity_poly.entity_id
_entity_poly.type
_entity_poly.pdbx_seq_one_letter_code
_entity_poly.pdbx_strand_id
1 'polypeptide(L)'
;MNARRALIIASRLPEFDRESGLLRVSDLIDMLLRRGWEVTFGCMYEPTDGERYARELQQRGVETHAPLESLDSIRNPGRFDLAIIAYWYVAERFLPELRQASPSTRVIVDSVDLHFLRNMRDNLRPDGGAPGQLETSQARKMIREINAYAAADAVLTVSEKEAAMINDVAGRPDLALALPDAEELPRSRVPLRKRGGILFLGNFLHPPNIDAATFLCEEIVPRLDPSLLAEHEISIVGTAAEEHVGELADGLPHVKTVGWVPSVVPYLNAARASVVPLRYGAGTKRKVIQALMAGTPTVTTTVGAEGLGVRDRRHVMLADDPGSFAARIEHLLRRPLAWRSLARRGRTHVLRLHGRATVAERFDRVLETVLARAAQPAAVQPAGADGVLRTPEYARLVARVREVVESNTPAKAQVLVATKGDAGLLAFSGRRGWHFPRDKDAGYAGYHPADSEAAIAHLEELRAQGATHLVLPRTAFWWLDHYRGLREHLDSAYRSARRDEDAIVYDLAGEERGPAPSPQPPVQARERADGHRDPDAAGPGRDPEPAATSSAVTAELIRGLRPSALAAASSYRNGGAARRALVLGVYLAGKPNTAEHIAATLARSVDLEVRQRWVALGGEPADGELGAVTALTVAEPTPKYALLNRLLADEDLASYDFVVTTDDDIVVPEGFLDLLLGIQAGVGFALAQPARTQNSHVDHPIVLQQHGVVARRTLYVEIGPVASFGREIHELVFPFDETNAMGWGFENVWAHLLRERGISQGIVDAVPVDHSMRSPVAHYKWADANADRDRYFANHPHLPYEECFRVLDVVGVER
;
A
#
# COMPACT_ATOMS: atom_id res chain seq x y z
N MET A 1 12.22 -19.21 39.15
CA MET A 1 11.30 -18.59 38.16
C MET A 1 11.90 -18.87 36.80
N ASN A 2 11.11 -19.35 35.83
CA ASN A 2 11.60 -19.50 34.45
C ASN A 2 12.02 -18.13 33.92
N ALA A 3 13.11 -18.07 33.16
CA ALA A 3 13.54 -16.84 32.51
C ALA A 3 12.45 -16.36 31.53
N ARG A 4 12.20 -15.05 31.49
CA ARG A 4 11.26 -14.48 30.51
C ARG A 4 11.83 -14.59 29.11
N ARG A 5 10.96 -14.82 28.13
CA ARG A 5 11.34 -15.05 26.72
C ARG A 5 10.88 -13.89 25.85
N ALA A 6 11.80 -13.34 25.06
CA ALA A 6 11.52 -12.30 24.08
C ALA A 6 11.81 -12.76 22.65
N LEU A 7 10.92 -12.39 21.72
CA LEU A 7 11.15 -12.48 20.29
C LEU A 7 11.45 -11.09 19.73
N ILE A 8 12.53 -10.92 18.97
CA ILE A 8 12.79 -9.69 18.22
C ILE A 8 12.81 -10.01 16.74
N ILE A 9 12.00 -9.29 15.95
CA ILE A 9 11.96 -9.44 14.49
C ILE A 9 12.30 -8.11 13.83
N ALA A 10 13.22 -8.13 12.86
CA ALA A 10 13.59 -6.96 12.07
C ALA A 10 13.62 -7.29 10.57
N SER A 11 13.83 -6.28 9.72
CA SER A 11 13.95 -6.48 8.28
C SER A 11 15.22 -7.25 7.90
N ARG A 12 16.36 -6.92 8.53
CA ARG A 12 17.68 -7.54 8.32
C ARG A 12 18.36 -7.82 9.67
N LEU A 13 19.51 -8.52 9.63
CA LEU A 13 20.38 -8.66 10.80
C LEU A 13 20.79 -7.28 11.35
N PRO A 14 21.09 -7.15 12.66
CA PRO A 14 21.42 -5.87 13.28
C PRO A 14 22.79 -5.34 12.82
N GLU A 15 22.85 -4.72 11.63
CA GLU A 15 24.03 -4.03 11.09
C GLU A 15 24.31 -2.73 11.86
N PHE A 16 24.71 -2.87 13.12
CA PHE A 16 24.82 -1.80 14.12
C PHE A 16 25.83 -0.69 13.76
N ASP A 17 26.76 -0.97 12.85
CA ASP A 17 27.78 -0.03 12.36
C ASP A 17 27.48 0.52 10.95
N ARG A 18 26.27 0.25 10.41
CA ARG A 18 25.83 0.72 9.08
C ARG A 18 24.53 1.51 9.09
N GLU A 19 23.58 1.15 9.96
CA GLU A 19 22.25 1.76 9.98
C GLU A 19 21.74 2.04 11.40
N SER A 20 21.26 3.26 11.65
CA SER A 20 20.78 3.68 12.98
C SER A 20 19.57 2.87 13.47
N GLY A 21 18.67 2.45 12.57
CA GLY A 21 17.50 1.64 12.95
C GLY A 21 17.91 0.23 13.39
N LEU A 22 18.89 -0.37 12.72
CA LEU A 22 19.42 -1.69 13.09
C LEU A 22 20.33 -1.64 14.32
N LEU A 23 21.04 -0.53 14.56
CA LEU A 23 21.71 -0.27 15.83
C LEU A 23 20.72 -0.22 17.00
N ARG A 24 19.56 0.42 16.82
CA ARG A 24 18.48 0.44 17.82
C ARG A 24 17.95 -0.96 18.14
N VAL A 25 17.77 -1.81 17.12
CA VAL A 25 17.43 -3.23 17.32
C VAL A 25 18.49 -3.94 18.16
N SER A 26 19.78 -3.71 17.87
CA SER A 26 20.88 -4.26 18.68
C SER A 26 20.82 -3.78 20.13
N ASP A 27 20.57 -2.49 20.37
CA ASP A 27 20.42 -1.90 21.72
C ASP A 27 19.26 -2.51 22.50
N LEU A 28 18.12 -2.80 21.85
CA LEU A 28 16.96 -3.46 22.46
C LEU A 28 17.27 -4.90 22.90
N ILE A 29 17.93 -5.68 22.03
CA ILE A 29 18.43 -7.03 22.37
C ILE A 29 19.34 -6.94 23.60
N ASP A 30 20.26 -5.99 23.58
CA ASP A 30 21.25 -5.76 24.64
C ASP A 30 20.61 -5.42 25.99
N MET A 31 19.55 -4.60 25.96
CA MET A 31 18.77 -4.24 27.14
C MET A 31 18.00 -5.43 27.71
N LEU A 32 17.45 -6.32 26.89
CA LEU A 32 16.76 -7.53 27.35
C LEU A 32 17.73 -8.57 27.93
N LEU A 33 18.86 -8.81 27.26
CA LEU A 33 19.91 -9.74 27.75
C LEU A 33 20.45 -9.31 29.12
N ARG A 34 20.70 -8.01 29.32
CA ARG A 34 21.13 -7.46 30.62
C ARG A 34 20.11 -7.66 31.75
N ARG A 35 18.84 -7.92 31.41
CA ARG A 35 17.75 -8.22 32.34
C ARG A 35 17.54 -9.73 32.55
N GLY A 36 18.40 -10.57 31.96
CA GLY A 36 18.29 -12.04 32.07
C GLY A 36 17.16 -12.64 31.25
N TRP A 37 16.69 -11.95 30.21
CA TRP A 37 15.72 -12.51 29.27
C TRP A 37 16.42 -13.45 28.29
N GLU A 38 15.75 -14.54 27.94
CA GLU A 38 16.12 -15.36 26.78
C GLU A 38 15.61 -14.67 25.52
N VAL A 39 16.50 -14.35 24.58
CA VAL A 39 16.15 -13.63 23.35
C VAL A 39 16.28 -14.56 22.15
N THR A 40 15.21 -14.64 21.35
CA THR A 40 15.21 -15.18 19.99
C THR A 40 15.13 -14.01 19.01
N PHE A 41 15.98 -14.00 17.99
CA PHE A 41 16.01 -13.00 16.93
C PHE A 41 15.66 -13.63 15.58
N GLY A 42 14.86 -12.94 14.77
CA GLY A 42 14.60 -13.29 13.38
C GLY A 42 14.68 -12.08 12.44
N CYS A 43 15.07 -12.29 11.19
CA CYS A 43 14.99 -11.24 10.16
C CYS A 43 14.32 -11.68 8.86
N MET A 44 13.61 -10.74 8.23
CA MET A 44 12.76 -10.99 7.05
C MET A 44 13.55 -11.36 5.78
N TYR A 45 14.69 -10.71 5.56
CA TYR A 45 15.49 -10.85 4.33
C TYR A 45 16.75 -11.69 4.55
N GLU A 46 17.20 -12.36 3.48
CA GLU A 46 18.47 -13.08 3.46
C GLU A 46 19.65 -12.13 3.67
N PRO A 47 20.65 -12.53 4.47
CA PRO A 47 21.85 -11.73 4.65
C PRO A 47 22.75 -11.83 3.41
N THR A 48 22.91 -10.72 2.68
CA THR A 48 23.87 -10.62 1.56
C THR A 48 25.34 -10.65 2.02
N ASP A 49 25.62 -10.27 3.27
CA ASP A 49 26.98 -10.17 3.83
C ASP A 49 27.00 -10.33 5.39
N GLY A 50 26.02 -11.09 5.92
CA GLY A 50 25.59 -11.00 7.32
C GLY A 50 26.20 -11.98 8.31
N GLU A 51 27.13 -12.85 7.88
CA GLU A 51 27.71 -13.88 8.77
C GLU A 51 28.32 -13.30 10.05
N ARG A 52 28.93 -12.11 9.96
CA ARG A 52 29.50 -11.41 11.13
C ARG A 52 28.44 -11.11 12.17
N TYR A 53 27.32 -10.51 11.77
CA TYR A 53 26.28 -10.05 12.71
C TYR A 53 25.51 -11.24 13.30
N ALA A 54 25.25 -12.28 12.50
CA ALA A 54 24.65 -13.52 12.98
C ALA A 54 25.54 -14.21 14.02
N ARG A 55 26.85 -14.34 13.76
CA ARG A 55 27.81 -14.89 14.72
C ARG A 55 27.87 -14.09 16.01
N GLU A 56 27.83 -12.76 15.93
CA GLU A 56 27.85 -11.89 17.11
C GLU A 56 26.62 -12.11 18.01
N LEU A 57 25.42 -12.24 17.41
CA LEU A 57 24.20 -12.57 18.15
C LEU A 57 24.29 -13.95 18.81
N GLN A 58 24.76 -14.95 18.07
CA GLN A 58 24.92 -16.32 18.57
C GLN A 58 25.94 -16.39 19.74
N GLN A 59 27.05 -15.65 19.64
CA GLN A 59 28.04 -15.55 20.73
C GLN A 59 27.47 -14.89 21.99
N ARG A 60 26.46 -14.05 21.85
CA ARG A 60 25.69 -13.45 22.96
C ARG A 60 24.59 -14.37 23.49
N GLY A 61 24.46 -15.59 22.97
CA GLY A 61 23.45 -16.57 23.37
C GLY A 61 22.06 -16.35 22.76
N VAL A 62 21.98 -15.57 21.67
CA VAL A 62 20.70 -15.28 20.98
C VAL A 62 20.43 -16.33 19.91
N GLU A 63 19.31 -17.06 20.03
CA GLU A 63 18.81 -17.92 18.97
C GLU A 63 18.49 -17.07 17.74
N THR A 64 19.09 -17.34 16.58
CA THR A 64 19.07 -16.43 15.42
C THR A 64 18.54 -17.14 14.17
N HIS A 65 17.50 -16.57 13.53
CA HIS A 65 16.86 -17.06 12.31
C HIS A 65 16.97 -16.01 11.19
N ALA A 66 17.81 -16.27 10.18
CA ALA A 66 18.12 -15.32 9.11
C ALA A 66 18.29 -16.04 7.75
N PRO A 67 17.26 -16.10 6.90
CA PRO A 67 15.95 -15.47 7.04
C PRO A 67 15.02 -16.23 8.00
N LEU A 68 14.05 -15.52 8.59
CA LEU A 68 12.89 -16.07 9.29
C LEU A 68 11.74 -16.21 8.29
N GLU A 69 11.53 -17.40 7.78
CA GLU A 69 10.45 -17.66 6.80
C GLU A 69 9.07 -17.67 7.45
N SER A 70 8.96 -18.38 8.58
CA SER A 70 7.77 -18.57 9.41
C SER A 70 8.18 -18.77 10.87
N LEU A 71 7.29 -18.41 11.81
CA LEU A 71 7.46 -18.65 13.24
C LEU A 71 7.55 -20.14 13.58
N ASP A 72 7.01 -21.05 12.76
CA ASP A 72 7.13 -22.50 12.98
C ASP A 72 8.58 -23.01 12.93
N SER A 73 9.48 -22.27 12.28
CA SER A 73 10.92 -22.59 12.26
C SER A 73 11.60 -22.35 13.62
N ILE A 74 10.97 -21.59 14.51
CA ILE A 74 11.48 -21.32 15.85
C ILE A 74 11.23 -22.53 16.72
N ARG A 75 12.22 -22.95 17.52
CA ARG A 75 12.16 -24.19 18.30
C ARG A 75 10.98 -24.25 19.29
N ASN A 76 10.46 -23.10 19.73
CA ASN A 76 9.35 -22.99 20.69
C ASN A 76 8.51 -21.71 20.43
N PRO A 77 7.66 -21.68 19.38
CA PRO A 77 7.01 -20.45 18.94
C PRO A 77 5.88 -19.98 19.86
N GLY A 78 5.16 -20.90 20.53
CA GLY A 78 4.02 -20.58 21.40
C GLY A 78 4.34 -20.17 22.85
N ARG A 79 5.52 -19.58 23.12
CA ARG A 79 5.99 -19.35 24.50
C ARG A 79 6.83 -18.07 24.66
N PHE A 80 6.40 -16.95 24.10
CA PHE A 80 7.03 -15.65 24.36
C PHE A 80 6.21 -14.82 25.35
N ASP A 81 6.89 -14.14 26.27
CA ASP A 81 6.25 -13.14 27.12
C ASP A 81 6.09 -11.81 26.35
N LEU A 82 7.08 -11.51 25.49
CA LEU A 82 7.16 -10.29 24.71
C LEU A 82 7.65 -10.58 23.29
N ALA A 83 7.11 -9.87 22.31
CA ALA A 83 7.75 -9.71 21.01
C ALA A 83 7.95 -8.22 20.71
N ILE A 84 9.09 -7.86 20.13
CA ILE A 84 9.37 -6.53 19.61
C ILE A 84 9.64 -6.65 18.12
N ILE A 85 8.77 -6.07 17.29
CA ILE A 85 8.90 -6.11 15.84
C ILE A 85 9.29 -4.72 15.35
N ALA A 86 10.47 -4.59 14.75
CA ALA A 86 10.97 -3.33 14.22
C ALA A 86 10.41 -3.07 12.83
N TYR A 87 9.91 -1.85 12.62
CA TYR A 87 9.23 -1.36 11.43
C TYR A 87 7.83 -1.94 11.19
N TRP A 88 6.92 -1.09 10.71
CA TRP A 88 5.51 -1.44 10.51
C TRP A 88 5.30 -2.54 9.47
N TYR A 89 6.09 -2.57 8.39
CA TYR A 89 5.93 -3.55 7.31
C TYR A 89 6.42 -4.95 7.73
N VAL A 90 7.35 -5.04 8.69
CA VAL A 90 7.74 -6.32 9.31
C VAL A 90 6.64 -6.78 10.27
N ALA A 91 6.07 -5.84 11.05
CA ALA A 91 4.95 -6.13 11.93
C ALA A 91 3.72 -6.60 11.15
N GLU A 92 3.39 -5.95 10.03
CA GLU A 92 2.29 -6.35 9.17
C GLU A 92 2.40 -7.82 8.72
N ARG A 93 3.61 -8.28 8.40
CA ARG A 93 3.88 -9.67 8.02
C ARG A 93 3.74 -10.64 9.21
N PHE A 94 4.45 -10.38 10.31
CA PHE A 94 4.65 -11.40 11.36
C PHE A 94 3.67 -11.30 12.54
N LEU A 95 3.05 -10.14 12.77
CA LEU A 95 2.13 -9.96 13.89
C LEU A 95 0.92 -10.90 13.82
N PRO A 96 0.24 -11.10 12.67
CA PRO A 96 -0.89 -12.03 12.61
C PRO A 96 -0.49 -13.49 12.88
N GLU A 97 0.66 -13.93 12.34
CA GLU A 97 1.20 -15.27 12.60
C GLU A 97 1.52 -15.45 14.09
N LEU A 98 2.11 -14.43 14.73
CA LEU A 98 2.42 -14.44 16.15
C LEU A 98 1.17 -14.48 17.02
N ARG A 99 0.10 -13.78 16.62
CA ARG A 99 -1.19 -13.82 17.33
C ARG A 99 -1.85 -15.19 17.26
N GLN A 100 -1.62 -15.94 16.18
CA GLN A 100 -2.11 -17.32 16.04
C GLN A 100 -1.25 -18.30 16.83
N ALA A 101 0.07 -18.24 16.66
CA ALA A 101 1.01 -19.20 17.25
C ALA A 101 1.24 -18.97 18.76
N SER A 102 1.17 -17.73 19.23
CA SER A 102 1.44 -17.36 20.64
C SER A 102 0.50 -16.24 21.15
N PRO A 103 -0.82 -16.51 21.28
CA PRO A 103 -1.85 -15.49 21.55
C PRO A 103 -1.65 -14.67 22.82
N SER A 104 -0.95 -15.20 23.82
CA SER A 104 -0.65 -14.51 25.09
C SER A 104 0.55 -13.56 25.04
N THR A 105 1.29 -13.55 23.93
CA THR A 105 2.48 -12.71 23.75
C THR A 105 2.08 -11.25 23.69
N ARG A 106 2.78 -10.38 24.43
CA ARG A 106 2.62 -8.93 24.24
C ARG A 106 3.51 -8.50 23.08
N VAL A 107 2.95 -7.80 22.11
CA VAL A 107 3.63 -7.37 20.88
C VAL A 107 3.80 -5.87 20.92
N ILE A 108 5.06 -5.45 20.91
CA ILE A 108 5.48 -4.08 20.68
C ILE A 108 5.87 -3.96 19.21
N VAL A 109 5.32 -2.97 18.51
CA VAL A 109 5.89 -2.54 17.22
C VAL A 109 6.81 -1.36 17.49
N ASP A 110 8.10 -1.48 17.20
CA ASP A 110 9.02 -0.35 17.25
C ASP A 110 8.95 0.39 15.91
N SER A 111 8.46 1.63 15.94
CA SER A 111 8.29 2.42 14.73
C SER A 111 9.63 2.67 14.05
N VAL A 112 10.71 2.79 14.83
CA VAL A 112 12.03 3.30 14.41
C VAL A 112 11.95 4.75 13.93
N ASP A 113 11.15 5.00 12.90
CA ASP A 113 10.67 6.30 12.43
C ASP A 113 9.29 6.18 11.79
N LEU A 114 8.52 7.28 11.80
CA LEU A 114 7.20 7.32 11.16
C LEU A 114 7.34 7.47 9.64
N HIS A 115 7.05 6.41 8.90
CA HIS A 115 7.20 6.38 7.44
C HIS A 115 6.19 7.30 6.75
N PHE A 116 4.93 7.30 7.19
CA PHE A 116 3.89 8.19 6.66
C PHE A 116 4.29 9.67 6.84
N LEU A 117 4.83 10.04 8.00
CA LEU A 117 5.27 11.40 8.28
C LEU A 117 6.47 11.78 7.41
N ARG A 118 7.43 10.86 7.27
CA ARG A 118 8.61 11.05 6.40
C ARG A 118 8.19 11.29 4.95
N ASN A 119 7.34 10.42 4.42
CA ASN A 119 6.90 10.47 3.03
C ASN A 119 6.07 11.74 2.75
N MET A 120 5.13 12.08 3.65
CA MET A 120 4.33 13.30 3.54
C MET A 120 5.21 14.56 3.49
N ARG A 121 6.26 14.62 4.31
CA ARG A 121 7.19 15.77 4.33
C ARG A 121 8.06 15.84 3.08
N ASP A 122 8.42 14.71 2.49
CA ASP A 122 9.17 14.68 1.23
C ASP A 122 8.34 15.29 0.08
N ASN A 123 7.04 14.96 0.00
CA ASN A 123 6.18 15.54 -1.04
C ASN A 123 5.88 17.03 -0.84
N LEU A 124 5.87 17.52 0.41
CA LEU A 124 5.62 18.93 0.71
C LEU A 124 6.83 19.83 0.44
N ARG A 125 7.93 19.26 -0.07
CA ARG A 125 9.10 20.04 -0.46
C ARG A 125 8.79 20.91 -1.69
N PRO A 126 9.40 22.11 -1.81
CA PRO A 126 9.25 22.97 -2.98
C PRO A 126 9.60 22.29 -4.32
N ASP A 127 10.51 21.31 -4.26
CA ASP A 127 11.02 20.54 -5.42
C ASP A 127 10.40 19.12 -5.50
N GLY A 128 9.55 18.75 -4.54
CA GLY A 128 8.74 17.54 -4.58
C GLY A 128 7.52 17.78 -5.47
N GLY A 129 6.99 16.74 -6.11
CA GLY A 129 5.84 16.88 -7.03
C GLY A 129 4.62 17.62 -6.43
N ALA A 130 3.64 17.92 -7.29
CA ALA A 130 2.46 18.76 -7.05
C ALA A 130 2.06 18.93 -5.55
N PRO A 131 2.20 20.14 -4.96
CA PRO A 131 1.94 20.36 -3.55
C PRO A 131 0.50 20.01 -3.16
N GLY A 132 0.33 19.19 -2.12
CA GLY A 132 -0.95 19.05 -1.42
C GLY A 132 -1.81 17.82 -1.76
N GLN A 133 -1.35 16.89 -2.60
CA GLN A 133 -2.04 15.61 -2.82
C GLN A 133 -1.17 14.43 -2.35
N LEU A 134 -1.71 13.61 -1.44
CA LEU A 134 -1.15 12.31 -1.14
C LEU A 134 -1.50 11.37 -2.30
N GLU A 135 -0.51 10.95 -3.07
CA GLU A 135 -0.64 9.88 -4.06
C GLU A 135 -1.34 8.66 -3.44
N THR A 136 -2.27 8.02 -4.16
CA THR A 136 -3.08 6.87 -3.67
C THR A 136 -2.21 5.76 -3.08
N SER A 137 -1.03 5.52 -3.65
CA SER A 137 -0.06 4.55 -3.15
C SER A 137 0.51 4.89 -1.76
N GLN A 138 0.64 6.17 -1.44
CA GLN A 138 1.16 6.65 -0.17
C GLN A 138 0.07 6.67 0.91
N ALA A 139 -1.16 7.06 0.56
CA ALA A 139 -2.31 6.93 1.45
C ALA A 139 -2.51 5.46 1.87
N ARG A 140 -2.37 4.51 0.94
CA ARG A 140 -2.39 3.06 1.24
C ARG A 140 -1.27 2.64 2.21
N LYS A 141 -0.04 3.11 2.01
CA LYS A 141 1.09 2.82 2.91
C LYS A 141 0.85 3.40 4.32
N MET A 142 0.30 4.61 4.41
CA MET A 142 -0.07 5.23 5.68
C MET A 142 -1.12 4.41 6.44
N ILE A 143 -2.19 3.99 5.76
CA ILE A 143 -3.23 3.15 6.36
C ILE A 143 -2.64 1.83 6.88
N ARG A 144 -1.79 1.17 6.08
CA ARG A 144 -1.12 -0.08 6.48
C ARG A 144 -0.22 0.11 7.71
N GLU A 145 0.55 1.19 7.75
CA GLU A 145 1.39 1.54 8.90
C GLU A 145 0.55 1.76 10.17
N ILE A 146 -0.53 2.55 10.08
CA ILE A 146 -1.45 2.80 11.21
C ILE A 146 -2.13 1.49 11.66
N ASN A 147 -2.54 0.63 10.73
CA ASN A 147 -3.16 -0.66 11.06
C ASN A 147 -2.20 -1.59 11.81
N ALA A 148 -0.94 -1.65 11.38
CA ALA A 148 0.09 -2.41 12.07
C ALA A 148 0.31 -1.91 13.51
N TYR A 149 0.28 -0.59 13.72
CA TYR A 149 0.34 0.04 15.04
C TYR A 149 -0.90 -0.25 15.88
N ALA A 150 -2.10 -0.17 15.31
CA ALA A 150 -3.36 -0.43 16.00
C ALA A 150 -3.49 -1.90 16.47
N ALA A 151 -2.94 -2.85 15.70
CA ALA A 151 -2.94 -4.28 16.02
C ALA A 151 -1.93 -4.68 17.13
N ALA A 152 -1.02 -3.78 17.50
CA ALA A 152 -0.02 -3.99 18.54
C ALA A 152 -0.60 -3.75 19.95
N ASP A 153 0.08 -4.32 20.96
CA ASP A 153 -0.20 -4.04 22.38
C ASP A 153 0.40 -2.70 22.83
N ALA A 154 1.50 -2.31 22.19
CA ALA A 154 2.09 -0.99 22.29
C ALA A 154 2.92 -0.67 21.05
N VAL A 155 3.17 0.61 20.83
CA VAL A 155 4.14 1.09 19.83
C VAL A 155 5.28 1.78 20.55
N LEU A 156 6.53 1.46 20.19
CA LEU A 156 7.68 2.24 20.63
C LEU A 156 8.00 3.29 19.58
N THR A 157 8.17 4.54 20.02
CA THR A 157 8.64 5.63 19.15
C THR A 157 9.96 6.20 19.68
N VAL A 158 10.71 6.90 18.84
CA VAL A 158 11.99 7.50 19.25
C VAL A 158 11.82 8.86 19.92
N SER A 159 10.61 9.42 19.92
CA SER A 159 10.31 10.70 20.57
C SER A 159 8.87 10.82 21.09
N GLU A 160 8.69 11.64 22.13
CA GLU A 160 7.36 11.96 22.70
C GLU A 160 6.41 12.57 21.65
N LYS A 161 6.95 13.35 20.71
CA LYS A 161 6.16 13.97 19.64
C LYS A 161 5.55 12.92 18.70
N GLU A 162 6.33 11.91 18.34
CA GLU A 162 5.84 10.80 17.52
C GLU A 162 4.86 9.92 18.29
N ALA A 163 5.12 9.68 19.58
CA ALA A 163 4.16 8.96 20.43
C ALA A 163 2.80 9.67 20.45
N ALA A 164 2.77 10.98 20.70
CA ALA A 164 1.55 11.78 20.67
C ALA A 164 0.83 11.69 19.31
N MET A 165 1.56 11.80 18.20
CA MET A 165 0.98 11.69 16.87
C MET A 165 0.32 10.33 16.60
N ILE A 166 0.98 9.23 16.97
CA ILE A 166 0.38 7.88 16.82
C ILE A 166 -0.86 7.76 17.70
N ASN A 167 -0.79 8.23 18.94
CA ASN A 167 -1.90 8.16 19.88
C ASN A 167 -3.13 8.93 19.39
N ASP A 168 -2.91 10.11 18.80
CA ASP A 168 -3.96 10.93 18.20
C ASP A 168 -4.56 10.24 16.97
N VAL A 169 -3.72 9.77 16.04
CA VAL A 169 -4.16 9.14 14.79
C VAL A 169 -4.86 7.80 15.05
N ALA A 170 -4.41 7.03 16.04
CA ALA A 170 -5.02 5.76 16.40
C ALA A 170 -6.23 5.91 17.35
N GLY A 171 -6.50 7.12 17.86
CA GLY A 171 -7.53 7.34 18.88
C GLY A 171 -7.29 6.58 20.19
N ARG A 172 -6.04 6.23 20.50
CA ARG A 172 -5.64 5.47 21.69
C ARG A 172 -4.53 6.19 22.45
N PRO A 173 -4.83 6.93 23.53
CA PRO A 173 -3.88 7.82 24.19
C PRO A 173 -2.69 7.12 24.85
N ASP A 174 -2.76 5.80 25.06
CA ASP A 174 -1.73 4.99 25.71
C ASP A 174 -1.08 3.95 24.78
N LEU A 175 -1.35 3.99 23.48
CA LEU A 175 -0.81 3.01 22.53
C LEU A 175 0.71 3.16 22.36
N ALA A 176 1.17 4.35 22.00
CA ALA A 176 2.56 4.66 21.72
C ALA A 176 3.29 5.22 22.95
N LEU A 177 4.48 4.69 23.19
CA LEU A 177 5.37 5.02 24.30
C LEU A 177 6.72 5.46 23.74
N ALA A 178 7.23 6.61 24.20
CA ALA A 178 8.51 7.12 23.74
C ALA A 178 9.69 6.43 24.42
N LEU A 179 10.51 5.74 23.63
CA LEU A 179 11.81 5.21 24.02
C LEU A 179 12.89 5.80 23.10
N PRO A 180 13.57 6.89 23.52
CA PRO A 180 14.61 7.52 22.71
C PRO A 180 15.77 6.57 22.38
N ASP A 181 16.55 6.91 21.35
CA ASP A 181 17.80 6.20 21.06
C ASP A 181 18.74 6.20 22.26
N ALA A 182 19.27 5.01 22.59
CA ALA A 182 20.32 4.82 23.58
C ALA A 182 21.68 5.10 22.94
N GLU A 183 22.47 5.95 23.59
CA GLU A 183 23.80 6.33 23.12
C GLU A 183 24.78 6.45 24.29
N GLU A 184 26.04 6.15 24.01
CA GLU A 184 27.12 6.28 24.97
C GLU A 184 28.44 6.60 24.27
N LEU A 185 28.79 7.89 24.30
CA LEU A 185 30.08 8.36 23.83
C LEU A 185 30.81 9.16 24.91
N PRO A 186 32.10 8.87 25.15
CA PRO A 186 32.90 9.64 26.08
C PRO A 186 33.06 11.07 25.56
N ARG A 187 33.19 12.02 26.48
CA ARG A 187 33.58 13.38 26.11
C ARG A 187 34.98 13.33 25.49
N SER A 188 35.14 13.97 24.33
CA SER A 188 36.45 14.16 23.73
C SER A 188 37.43 14.83 24.70
N ARG A 189 38.65 14.30 24.74
CA ARG A 189 39.78 14.89 25.47
C ARG A 189 40.57 15.91 24.63
N VAL A 190 40.21 16.08 23.34
CA VAL A 190 40.89 17.00 22.43
C VAL A 190 40.50 18.44 22.76
N PRO A 191 41.45 19.32 23.14
CA PRO A 191 41.14 20.71 23.46
C PRO A 191 40.77 21.49 22.19
N LEU A 192 39.91 22.51 22.33
CA LEU A 192 39.42 23.35 21.22
C LEU A 192 40.52 23.82 20.26
N ARG A 193 41.69 24.23 20.77
CA ARG A 193 42.82 24.71 19.95
C ARG A 193 43.41 23.66 18.99
N LYS A 194 43.14 22.38 19.22
CA LYS A 194 43.59 21.26 18.38
C LYS A 194 42.45 20.68 17.53
N ARG A 195 41.27 21.28 17.57
CA ARG A 195 40.12 20.88 16.77
C ARG A 195 40.03 21.75 15.52
N GLY A 196 39.79 21.12 14.39
CA GLY A 196 39.68 21.76 13.09
C GLY A 196 38.61 21.07 12.24
N GLY A 197 38.22 21.72 11.15
CA GLY A 197 37.27 21.16 10.20
C GLY A 197 35.81 21.14 10.65
N ILE A 198 34.95 20.86 9.68
CA ILE A 198 33.51 20.76 9.78
C ILE A 198 33.10 19.33 9.39
N LEU A 199 32.23 18.70 10.16
CA LEU A 199 31.85 17.30 9.97
C LEU A 199 30.37 17.15 9.62
N PHE A 200 30.08 16.50 8.50
CA PHE A 200 28.76 15.95 8.20
C PHE A 200 28.80 14.42 8.22
N LEU A 201 27.99 13.80 9.10
CA LEU A 201 27.84 12.35 9.18
C LEU A 201 26.52 11.91 8.53
N GLY A 202 26.52 10.85 7.73
CA GLY A 202 25.29 10.32 7.13
C GLY A 202 25.44 8.92 6.53
N ASN A 203 24.33 8.19 6.42
CA ASN A 203 24.23 7.06 5.50
C ASN A 203 23.60 7.60 4.21
N PHE A 204 24.36 7.63 3.13
CA PHE A 204 23.94 8.26 1.87
C PHE A 204 23.07 7.36 0.99
N LEU A 205 22.79 6.12 1.42
CA LEU A 205 21.69 5.32 0.84
C LEU A 205 20.31 5.83 1.29
N HIS A 206 20.27 6.72 2.29
CA HIS A 206 19.03 7.30 2.82
C HIS A 206 18.80 8.69 2.20
N PRO A 207 17.76 8.89 1.36
CA PRO A 207 17.61 10.09 0.51
C PRO A 207 17.69 11.44 1.25
N PRO A 208 17.12 11.62 2.47
CA PRO A 208 17.33 12.85 3.25
C PRO A 208 18.78 13.25 3.49
N ASN A 209 19.72 12.30 3.56
CA ASN A 209 21.14 12.61 3.75
C ASN A 209 21.81 13.06 2.45
N ILE A 210 21.41 12.50 1.30
CA ILE A 210 21.84 12.96 -0.02
C ILE A 210 21.37 14.40 -0.20
N ASP A 211 20.09 14.66 0.03
CA ASP A 211 19.50 15.99 -0.04
C ASP A 211 20.22 17.03 0.83
N ALA A 212 20.52 16.66 2.07
CA ALA A 212 21.27 17.51 2.99
C ALA A 212 22.71 17.75 2.52
N ALA A 213 23.37 16.77 1.91
CA ALA A 213 24.69 16.97 1.31
C ALA A 213 24.62 17.92 0.11
N THR A 214 23.64 17.75 -0.78
CA THR A 214 23.41 18.67 -1.90
C THR A 214 23.15 20.09 -1.39
N PHE A 215 22.27 20.27 -0.41
CA PHE A 215 21.99 21.56 0.22
C PHE A 215 23.25 22.18 0.88
N LEU A 216 24.07 21.36 1.53
CA LEU A 216 25.35 21.79 2.08
C LEU A 216 26.29 22.30 0.98
N CYS A 217 26.50 21.49 -0.06
CA CYS A 217 27.47 21.74 -1.12
C CYS A 217 27.05 22.89 -2.05
N GLU A 218 25.81 22.89 -2.54
CA GLU A 218 25.35 23.83 -3.56
C GLU A 218 24.91 25.17 -2.98
N GLU A 219 24.36 25.17 -1.75
CA GLU A 219 23.76 26.38 -1.18
C GLU A 219 24.53 26.92 0.02
N ILE A 220 25.03 26.10 0.93
CA ILE A 220 25.68 26.61 2.15
C ILE A 220 27.16 26.91 1.92
N VAL A 221 27.92 26.00 1.29
CA VAL A 221 29.37 26.13 1.08
C VAL A 221 29.76 27.40 0.31
N PRO A 222 29.08 27.79 -0.79
CA PRO A 222 29.42 29.02 -1.53
C PRO A 222 29.24 30.31 -0.73
N ARG A 223 28.57 30.24 0.43
CA ARG A 223 28.29 31.38 1.30
C ARG A 223 29.24 31.47 2.50
N LEU A 224 30.14 30.50 2.67
CA LEU A 224 31.16 30.49 3.72
C LEU A 224 32.40 31.29 3.30
N ASP A 225 33.01 31.99 4.25
CA ASP A 225 34.32 32.63 4.07
C ASP A 225 35.36 31.60 3.58
N PRO A 226 35.93 31.78 2.37
CA PRO A 226 36.91 30.84 1.81
C PRO A 226 38.16 30.67 2.68
N SER A 227 38.57 31.70 3.43
CA SER A 227 39.71 31.61 4.35
C SER A 227 39.41 30.71 5.55
N LEU A 228 38.16 30.70 6.03
CA LEU A 228 37.73 29.77 7.08
C LEU A 228 37.64 28.34 6.55
N LEU A 229 37.16 28.14 5.33
CA LEU A 229 37.11 26.81 4.71
C LEU A 229 38.51 26.22 4.51
N ALA A 230 39.49 27.05 4.12
CA ALA A 230 40.88 26.63 4.01
C ALA A 230 41.49 26.19 5.37
N GLU A 231 41.10 26.82 6.48
CA GLU A 231 41.50 26.40 7.83
C GLU A 231 40.67 25.22 8.37
N HIS A 232 39.44 25.09 7.90
CA HIS A 232 38.43 24.18 8.43
C HIS A 232 37.67 23.46 7.32
N GLU A 233 38.35 22.53 6.67
CA GLU A 233 37.79 21.67 5.63
C GLU A 233 36.52 20.93 6.09
N ILE A 234 35.60 20.73 5.15
CA ILE A 234 34.39 19.94 5.34
C ILE A 234 34.67 18.48 5.01
N SER A 235 34.40 17.59 5.95
CA SER A 235 34.46 16.14 5.75
C SER A 235 33.04 15.55 5.79
N ILE A 236 32.67 14.88 4.70
CA ILE A 236 31.41 14.14 4.55
C ILE A 236 31.71 12.65 4.75
N VAL A 237 31.24 12.08 5.87
CA VAL A 237 31.62 10.74 6.32
C VAL A 237 30.41 9.84 6.43
N GLY A 238 30.53 8.63 5.88
CA GLY A 238 29.61 7.51 6.05
C GLY A 238 29.33 6.73 4.77
N THR A 239 28.50 5.69 4.88
CA THR A 239 28.21 4.73 3.81
C THR A 239 27.70 5.41 2.54
N ALA A 240 28.21 5.00 1.38
CA ALA A 240 27.84 5.49 0.05
C ALA A 240 28.07 7.01 -0.18
N ALA A 241 28.89 7.67 0.66
CA ALA A 241 29.19 9.10 0.49
C ALA A 241 29.88 9.41 -0.84
N GLU A 242 30.86 8.59 -1.24
CA GLU A 242 31.59 8.75 -2.51
C GLU A 242 30.64 8.61 -3.71
N GLU A 243 29.81 7.58 -3.69
CA GLU A 243 28.91 7.24 -4.79
C GLU A 243 27.84 8.31 -5.05
N HIS A 244 27.28 8.90 -3.99
CA HIS A 244 26.15 9.84 -4.13
C HIS A 244 26.53 11.32 -3.99
N VAL A 245 27.71 11.63 -3.44
CA VAL A 245 28.12 12.99 -3.12
C VAL A 245 29.54 13.30 -3.61
N GLY A 246 30.30 12.32 -4.10
CA GLY A 246 31.70 12.49 -4.53
C GLY A 246 31.85 13.58 -5.58
N GLU A 247 31.11 13.50 -6.69
CA GLU A 247 31.17 14.50 -7.78
C GLU A 247 30.83 15.92 -7.29
N LEU A 248 29.83 16.05 -6.42
CA LEU A 248 29.44 17.32 -5.80
C LEU A 248 30.55 17.88 -4.89
N ALA A 249 31.21 17.03 -4.11
CA ALA A 249 32.28 17.41 -3.22
C ALA A 249 33.57 17.79 -3.99
N ASP A 250 33.94 17.02 -5.01
CA ASP A 250 35.13 17.23 -5.84
C ASP A 250 35.07 18.56 -6.63
N GLY A 251 33.85 19.01 -6.96
CA GLY A 251 33.62 20.31 -7.57
C GLY A 251 33.86 21.52 -6.66
N LEU A 252 34.11 21.32 -5.35
CA LEU A 252 34.21 22.39 -4.35
C LEU A 252 35.56 22.37 -3.62
N PRO A 253 36.24 23.52 -3.48
CA PRO A 253 37.47 23.57 -2.70
C PRO A 253 37.20 23.31 -1.22
N HIS A 254 38.07 22.52 -0.59
CA HIS A 254 38.04 22.21 0.85
C HIS A 254 36.81 21.40 1.33
N VAL A 255 36.13 20.71 0.42
CA VAL A 255 35.09 19.71 0.73
C VAL A 255 35.61 18.34 0.30
N LYS A 256 35.44 17.31 1.14
CA LYS A 256 35.85 15.95 0.80
C LYS A 256 34.91 14.88 1.35
N THR A 257 34.70 13.85 0.56
CA THR A 257 34.09 12.59 0.98
C THR A 257 35.14 11.68 1.61
N VAL A 258 34.73 10.93 2.63
CA VAL A 258 35.59 9.95 3.33
C VAL A 258 35.06 8.52 3.17
N GLY A 259 33.76 8.37 2.87
CA GLY A 259 33.10 7.06 2.82
C GLY A 259 32.86 6.44 4.19
N TRP A 260 32.62 5.13 4.22
CA TRP A 260 32.38 4.38 5.46
C TRP A 260 33.65 4.29 6.32
N VAL A 261 33.47 4.42 7.64
CA VAL A 261 34.56 4.31 8.62
C VAL A 261 34.15 3.38 9.76
N PRO A 262 35.09 2.61 10.33
CA PRO A 262 34.81 1.69 11.43
C PRO A 262 34.43 2.40 12.73
N SER A 263 34.78 3.68 12.87
CA SER A 263 34.38 4.50 14.01
C SER A 263 34.30 5.98 13.63
N VAL A 264 33.19 6.62 13.99
CA VAL A 264 32.99 8.07 13.83
C VAL A 264 33.63 8.89 14.96
N VAL A 265 34.03 8.24 16.06
CA VAL A 265 34.57 8.92 17.26
C VAL A 265 35.81 9.78 16.98
N PRO A 266 36.81 9.32 16.19
CA PRO A 266 37.96 10.15 15.84
C PRO A 266 37.56 11.44 15.11
N TYR A 267 36.62 11.34 14.16
CA TYR A 267 36.11 12.48 13.39
C TYR A 267 35.34 13.45 14.27
N LEU A 268 34.44 12.95 15.12
CA LEU A 268 33.71 13.78 16.09
C LEU A 268 34.67 14.49 17.05
N ASN A 269 35.73 13.81 17.51
CA ASN A 269 36.72 14.38 18.43
C ASN A 269 37.58 15.46 17.79
N ALA A 270 37.93 15.30 16.52
CA ALA A 270 38.77 16.23 15.76
C ALA A 270 37.99 17.46 15.29
N ALA A 271 36.72 17.28 14.91
CA ALA A 271 35.89 18.32 14.32
C ALA A 271 35.71 19.54 15.24
N ARG A 272 35.77 20.73 14.63
CA ARG A 272 35.44 21.99 15.30
C ARG A 272 33.95 22.25 15.29
N ALA A 273 33.23 21.87 14.23
CA ALA A 273 31.78 21.90 14.20
C ALA A 273 31.24 20.64 13.53
N SER A 274 30.05 20.21 13.94
CA SER A 274 29.24 19.27 13.17
C SER A 274 28.10 20.02 12.49
N VAL A 275 27.75 19.65 11.26
CA VAL A 275 26.63 20.22 10.53
C VAL A 275 25.62 19.13 10.18
N VAL A 276 24.33 19.42 10.34
CA VAL A 276 23.23 18.51 9.99
C VAL A 276 22.13 19.31 9.28
N PRO A 277 22.28 19.56 7.98
CA PRO A 277 21.44 20.47 7.21
C PRO A 277 20.24 19.75 6.56
N LEU A 278 19.48 18.98 7.35
CA LEU A 278 18.35 18.17 6.86
C LEU A 278 17.13 19.04 6.52
N ARG A 279 16.59 18.95 5.31
CA ARG A 279 15.37 19.70 4.92
C ARG A 279 14.07 18.93 5.19
N TYR A 280 14.14 17.60 5.28
CA TYR A 280 13.01 16.74 5.57
C TYR A 280 13.46 15.44 6.28
N GLY A 281 12.48 14.62 6.69
CA GLY A 281 12.69 13.35 7.42
C GLY A 281 11.78 13.19 8.64
N ALA A 282 11.85 12.04 9.30
CA ALA A 282 11.17 11.72 10.56
C ALA A 282 12.14 11.02 11.55
N GLY A 283 11.77 10.87 12.82
CA GLY A 283 12.64 10.29 13.86
C GLY A 283 13.78 11.19 14.35
N THR A 284 14.41 10.80 15.46
CA THR A 284 15.54 11.50 16.08
C THR A 284 16.84 11.31 15.31
N LYS A 285 17.66 12.37 15.24
CA LYS A 285 18.92 12.33 14.49
C LYS A 285 20.09 11.92 15.39
N ARG A 286 20.40 10.62 15.42
CA ARG A 286 21.52 10.05 16.18
C ARG A 286 22.86 10.76 15.94
N LYS A 287 23.13 11.24 14.72
CA LYS A 287 24.31 12.06 14.38
C LYS A 287 24.44 13.35 15.22
N VAL A 288 23.33 14.01 15.57
CA VAL A 288 23.33 15.20 16.44
C VAL A 288 23.60 14.77 17.88
N ILE A 289 22.97 13.68 18.34
CA ILE A 289 23.19 13.12 19.69
C ILE A 289 24.67 12.78 19.87
N GLN A 290 25.27 12.05 18.93
CA GLN A 290 26.66 11.61 18.99
C GLN A 290 27.65 12.80 18.99
N ALA A 291 27.42 13.81 18.13
CA ALA A 291 28.23 15.03 18.12
C ALA A 291 28.17 15.76 19.47
N LEU A 292 26.97 15.96 20.02
CA LEU A 292 26.81 16.62 21.31
C LEU A 292 27.39 15.78 22.46
N MET A 293 27.27 14.45 22.44
CA MET A 293 27.86 13.57 23.45
C MET A 293 29.40 13.62 23.46
N ALA A 294 30.02 13.64 22.27
CA ALA A 294 31.46 13.83 22.09
C ALA A 294 31.93 15.24 22.51
N GLY A 295 31.00 16.18 22.67
CA GLY A 295 31.27 17.58 23.03
C GLY A 295 31.61 18.46 21.83
N THR A 296 31.09 18.12 20.65
CA THR A 296 31.26 18.85 19.40
C THR A 296 29.99 19.66 19.12
N PRO A 297 30.05 21.00 19.14
CA PRO A 297 28.91 21.85 18.82
C PRO A 297 28.36 21.58 17.42
N THR A 298 27.04 21.63 17.31
CA THR A 298 26.32 21.29 16.08
C THR A 298 25.52 22.49 15.56
N VAL A 299 25.62 22.75 14.26
CA VAL A 299 24.66 23.56 13.49
C VAL A 299 23.69 22.61 12.81
N THR A 300 22.40 22.82 12.96
CA THR A 300 21.39 21.95 12.35
C THR A 300 20.12 22.73 12.01
N THR A 301 19.30 22.18 11.14
CA THR A 301 17.96 22.69 10.86
C THR A 301 17.00 22.37 12.00
N THR A 302 15.85 23.03 12.00
CA THR A 302 14.72 22.69 12.88
C THR A 302 14.30 21.23 12.71
N VAL A 303 14.35 20.71 11.47
CA VAL A 303 14.09 19.30 11.15
C VAL A 303 15.17 18.38 11.76
N GLY A 304 16.45 18.74 11.65
CA GLY A 304 17.53 17.95 12.24
C GLY A 304 17.55 17.94 13.78
N ALA A 305 16.96 18.96 14.41
CA ALA A 305 16.80 19.09 15.86
C ALA A 305 15.56 18.40 16.44
N GLU A 306 14.65 17.90 15.59
CA GLU A 306 13.37 17.34 16.00
C GLU A 306 13.53 16.15 16.96
N GLY A 307 12.66 16.07 17.96
CA GLY A 307 12.65 14.99 18.96
C GLY A 307 13.77 15.06 20.01
N LEU A 308 14.78 15.94 19.84
CA LEU A 308 15.93 16.01 20.74
C LEU A 308 15.73 16.97 21.93
N GLY A 309 14.68 17.80 21.93
CA GLY A 309 14.43 18.81 22.97
C GLY A 309 15.52 19.89 23.08
N VAL A 310 16.36 20.05 22.06
CA VAL A 310 17.43 21.05 22.01
C VAL A 310 16.85 22.45 21.74
N ARG A 311 17.63 23.51 22.04
CA ARG A 311 17.20 24.91 21.89
C ARG A 311 18.31 25.71 21.20
N ASP A 312 17.94 26.61 20.28
CA ASP A 312 18.88 27.50 19.56
C ASP A 312 19.74 28.29 20.55
N ARG A 313 21.01 28.49 20.21
CA ARG A 313 22.07 29.20 20.97
C ARG A 313 22.31 28.70 22.40
N ARG A 314 21.59 27.67 22.84
CA ARG A 314 21.71 27.07 24.17
C ARG A 314 22.35 25.69 24.11
N HIS A 315 21.85 24.82 23.23
CA HIS A 315 22.32 23.45 23.07
C HIS A 315 22.97 23.22 21.70
N VAL A 316 22.37 23.80 20.65
CA VAL A 316 22.80 23.76 19.24
C VAL A 316 22.66 25.15 18.63
N MET A 317 23.14 25.34 17.40
CA MET A 317 22.76 26.49 16.56
C MET A 317 21.72 26.03 15.54
N LEU A 318 20.55 26.66 15.54
CA LEU A 318 19.49 26.41 14.56
C LEU A 318 19.55 27.43 13.41
N ALA A 319 19.36 26.92 12.20
CA ALA A 319 19.24 27.66 10.96
C ALA A 319 18.56 26.79 9.91
N ASP A 320 17.57 27.33 9.20
CA ASP A 320 16.82 26.61 8.16
C ASP A 320 17.13 27.12 6.74
N ASP A 321 17.58 28.37 6.60
CA ASP A 321 18.00 28.96 5.33
C ASP A 321 19.54 28.92 5.13
N PRO A 322 20.05 28.84 3.89
CA PRO A 322 21.48 28.71 3.62
C PRO A 322 22.35 29.82 4.22
N GLY A 323 21.87 31.06 4.15
CA GLY A 323 22.64 32.23 4.58
C GLY A 323 22.81 32.26 6.10
N SER A 324 21.73 32.04 6.85
CA SER A 324 21.82 31.94 8.29
C SER A 324 22.61 30.70 8.72
N PHE A 325 22.50 29.58 8.00
CA PHE A 325 23.26 28.36 8.28
C PHE A 325 24.77 28.59 8.16
N ALA A 326 25.23 29.21 7.05
CA ALA A 326 26.62 29.61 6.88
C ALA A 326 27.08 30.55 8.02
N ALA A 327 26.29 31.58 8.34
CA ALA A 327 26.61 32.50 9.43
C ALA A 327 26.71 31.80 10.81
N ARG A 328 25.89 30.76 11.06
CA ARG A 328 25.99 29.94 12.29
C ARG A 328 27.29 29.14 12.33
N ILE A 329 27.70 28.54 11.21
CA ILE A 329 28.97 27.82 11.10
C ILE A 329 30.11 28.77 11.43
N GLU A 330 30.20 29.91 10.73
CA GLU A 330 31.27 30.88 10.95
C GLU A 330 31.31 31.41 12.38
N HIS A 331 30.14 31.65 13.00
CA HIS A 331 30.07 32.05 14.39
C HIS A 331 30.73 31.03 15.32
N LEU A 332 30.48 29.73 15.12
CA LEU A 332 31.11 28.66 15.92
C LEU A 332 32.62 28.58 15.69
N LEU A 333 33.07 28.76 14.45
CA LEU A 333 34.48 28.72 14.09
C LEU A 333 35.24 29.90 14.74
N ARG A 334 34.67 31.11 14.73
CA ARG A 334 35.32 32.34 15.22
C ARG A 334 35.17 32.62 16.72
N ARG A 335 34.18 32.04 17.43
CA ARG A 335 33.85 32.42 18.82
C ARG A 335 34.08 31.28 19.83
N PRO A 336 35.29 31.16 20.42
CA PRO A 336 35.62 30.10 21.40
C PRO A 336 34.70 30.02 22.62
N LEU A 337 34.18 31.16 23.10
CA LEU A 337 33.27 31.18 24.25
C LEU A 337 31.91 30.57 23.92
N ALA A 338 31.33 30.93 22.77
CA ALA A 338 30.09 30.34 22.28
C ALA A 338 30.25 28.84 22.07
N TRP A 339 31.37 28.43 21.46
CA TRP A 339 31.74 27.03 21.25
C TRP A 339 31.76 26.22 22.55
N ARG A 340 32.54 26.66 23.56
CA ARG A 340 32.68 25.95 24.85
C ARG A 340 31.34 25.84 25.58
N SER A 341 30.55 26.89 25.48
CA SER A 341 29.26 26.99 26.12
C SER A 341 28.24 26.01 25.52
N LEU A 342 28.18 25.94 24.18
CA LEU A 342 27.34 24.98 23.45
C LEU A 342 27.80 23.54 23.67
N ALA A 343 29.10 23.26 23.57
CA ALA A 343 29.66 21.93 23.80
C ALA A 343 29.26 21.37 25.19
N ARG A 344 29.36 22.17 26.24
CA ARG A 344 28.99 21.76 27.61
C ARG A 344 27.50 21.54 27.76
N ARG A 345 26.68 22.52 27.33
CA ARG A 345 25.23 22.49 27.53
C ARG A 345 24.55 21.46 26.65
N GLY A 346 24.93 21.36 25.38
CA GLY A 346 24.44 20.35 24.45
C GLY A 346 24.71 18.94 24.96
N ARG A 347 25.96 18.67 25.39
CA ARG A 347 26.32 17.38 25.99
C ARG A 347 25.49 17.01 27.22
N THR A 348 25.37 17.96 28.16
CA THR A 348 24.59 17.74 29.40
C THR A 348 23.13 17.41 29.07
N HIS A 349 22.56 18.11 28.08
CA HIS A 349 21.18 17.90 27.66
C HIS A 349 20.98 16.51 27.02
N VAL A 350 21.84 16.09 26.09
CA VAL A 350 21.65 14.79 25.42
C VAL A 350 21.91 13.61 26.35
N LEU A 351 22.85 13.70 27.30
CA LEU A 351 23.06 12.61 28.27
C LEU A 351 21.84 12.36 29.16
N ARG A 352 21.14 13.43 29.54
CA ARG A 352 19.92 13.34 30.37
C ARG A 352 18.77 12.62 29.65
N LEU A 353 18.78 12.56 28.33
CA LEU A 353 17.68 12.00 27.53
C LEU A 353 18.05 10.68 26.84
N HIS A 354 19.28 10.59 26.34
CA HIS A 354 19.76 9.52 25.46
C HIS A 354 20.88 8.68 26.09
N GLY A 355 21.37 9.02 27.28
CA GLY A 355 22.38 8.20 27.96
C GLY A 355 21.87 6.78 28.18
N ARG A 356 22.70 5.77 27.88
CA ARG A 356 22.33 4.35 28.00
C ARG A 356 21.61 3.97 29.30
N ALA A 357 22.09 4.44 30.45
CA ALA A 357 21.44 4.19 31.74
C ALA A 357 20.02 4.78 31.81
N THR A 358 19.86 6.05 31.41
CA THR A 358 18.56 6.73 31.37
C THR A 358 17.57 6.02 30.46
N VAL A 359 18.01 5.59 29.27
CA VAL A 359 17.14 4.89 28.31
C VAL A 359 16.80 3.49 28.84
N ALA A 360 17.73 2.79 29.49
CA ALA A 360 17.44 1.52 30.14
C ALA A 360 16.34 1.66 31.21
N GLU A 361 16.40 2.67 32.09
CA GLU A 361 15.34 2.93 33.07
C GLU A 361 13.97 3.26 32.44
N ARG A 362 13.98 3.95 31.29
CA ARG A 362 12.74 4.18 30.51
C ARG A 362 12.20 2.87 29.94
N PHE A 363 13.08 2.02 29.44
CA PHE A 363 12.70 0.72 28.91
C PHE A 363 12.10 -0.18 29.99
N ASP A 364 12.60 -0.13 31.24
CA ASP A 364 11.96 -0.84 32.37
C ASP A 364 10.50 -0.44 32.55
N ARG A 365 10.21 0.87 32.56
CA ARG A 365 8.83 1.37 32.68
C ARG A 365 7.96 0.97 31.48
N VAL A 366 8.53 0.95 30.27
CA VAL A 366 7.82 0.45 29.09
C VAL A 366 7.47 -1.02 29.27
N LEU A 367 8.43 -1.86 29.65
CA LEU A 367 8.21 -3.29 29.85
C LEU A 367 7.16 -3.55 30.93
N GLU A 368 7.23 -2.86 32.06
CA GLU A 368 6.22 -2.94 33.12
C GLU A 368 4.83 -2.58 32.62
N THR A 369 4.72 -1.46 31.89
CA THR A 369 3.44 -1.00 31.33
C THR A 369 2.86 -2.00 30.34
N VAL A 370 3.69 -2.47 29.39
CA VAL A 370 3.24 -3.37 28.32
C VAL A 370 2.86 -4.74 28.87
N LEU A 371 3.67 -5.31 29.78
CA LEU A 371 3.42 -6.64 30.34
C LEU A 371 2.21 -6.67 31.28
N ALA A 372 1.85 -5.53 31.88
CA ALA A 372 0.63 -5.40 32.68
C ALA A 372 -0.66 -5.42 31.83
N ARG A 373 -0.57 -5.16 30.52
CA ARG A 373 -1.72 -5.19 29.61
C ARG A 373 -2.14 -6.61 29.27
N ALA A 374 -3.43 -6.78 28.97
CA ALA A 374 -3.91 -7.97 28.28
C ALA A 374 -3.40 -7.94 26.83
N ALA A 375 -3.00 -9.10 26.30
CA ALA A 375 -2.65 -9.22 24.89
C ALA A 375 -3.89 -8.94 24.02
N GLN A 376 -3.72 -8.15 22.96
CA GLN A 376 -4.73 -7.93 21.94
C GLN A 376 -5.15 -9.28 21.33
N PRO A 377 -6.46 -9.52 21.15
CA PRO A 377 -6.92 -10.74 20.48
C PRO A 377 -6.43 -10.77 19.04
N ALA A 378 -6.37 -11.97 18.46
CA ALA A 378 -6.11 -12.13 17.03
C ALA A 378 -7.24 -11.43 16.24
N ALA A 379 -6.98 -10.23 15.73
CA ALA A 379 -7.76 -9.69 14.62
C ALA A 379 -7.46 -10.56 13.38
N VAL A 380 -8.50 -10.81 12.58
CA VAL A 380 -8.58 -11.82 11.52
C VAL A 380 -7.43 -11.77 10.48
N GLN A 381 -6.79 -12.95 10.31
CA GLN A 381 -5.95 -13.49 9.19
C GLN A 381 -4.63 -12.78 8.76
N PRO A 382 -3.60 -13.54 8.31
CA PRO A 382 -2.24 -13.04 8.07
C PRO A 382 -2.01 -12.31 6.73
N ALA A 383 -1.13 -11.31 6.75
CA ALA A 383 -0.47 -10.81 5.55
C ALA A 383 0.61 -11.79 5.08
N GLY A 384 0.77 -11.95 3.76
CA GLY A 384 1.78 -12.79 3.17
C GLY A 384 3.20 -12.22 3.29
N ALA A 385 4.20 -13.02 2.90
CA ALA A 385 5.63 -12.76 3.06
C ALA A 385 6.18 -11.48 2.36
N ASP A 386 5.38 -10.83 1.52
CA ASP A 386 5.65 -9.59 0.79
C ASP A 386 4.97 -8.35 1.41
N GLY A 387 4.34 -8.49 2.58
CA GLY A 387 3.55 -7.43 3.20
C GLY A 387 2.25 -7.13 2.47
N VAL A 388 1.82 -7.97 1.53
CA VAL A 388 0.47 -7.87 0.96
C VAL A 388 -0.46 -8.68 1.85
N LEU A 389 -1.58 -8.11 2.29
CA LEU A 389 -2.69 -8.90 2.83
C LEU A 389 -3.14 -9.89 1.76
N ARG A 390 -2.68 -11.13 1.86
CA ARG A 390 -3.07 -12.21 0.96
C ARG A 390 -4.29 -12.85 1.59
N THR A 391 -5.42 -12.72 0.92
CA THR A 391 -6.59 -13.50 1.33
C THR A 391 -6.23 -14.99 1.21
N PRO A 392 -6.87 -15.90 1.98
CA PRO A 392 -6.66 -17.34 1.86
C PRO A 392 -6.75 -17.86 0.42
N GLU A 393 -7.55 -17.20 -0.41
CA GLU A 393 -7.71 -17.48 -1.84
C GLU A 393 -6.45 -17.14 -2.65
N TYR A 394 -5.77 -16.03 -2.35
CA TYR A 394 -4.52 -15.67 -3.02
C TYR A 394 -3.35 -16.57 -2.59
N ALA A 395 -3.29 -16.99 -1.32
CA ALA A 395 -2.30 -17.98 -0.87
C ALA A 395 -2.48 -19.32 -1.61
N ARG A 396 -3.73 -19.76 -1.81
CA ARG A 396 -4.05 -20.94 -2.64
C ARG A 396 -3.63 -20.74 -4.09
N LEU A 397 -3.89 -19.56 -4.68
CA LEU A 397 -3.42 -19.23 -6.03
C LEU A 397 -1.91 -19.36 -6.15
N VAL A 398 -1.12 -18.80 -5.22
CA VAL A 398 0.35 -18.90 -5.26
C VAL A 398 0.81 -20.36 -5.20
N ALA A 399 0.26 -21.15 -4.28
CA ALA A 399 0.58 -22.58 -4.17
C ALA A 399 0.23 -23.32 -5.47
N ARG A 400 -0.93 -23.00 -6.05
CA ARG A 400 -1.44 -23.64 -7.26
C ARG A 400 -0.66 -23.26 -8.51
N VAL A 401 -0.28 -21.99 -8.67
CA VAL A 401 0.60 -21.53 -9.75
C VAL A 401 1.94 -22.27 -9.67
N ARG A 402 2.53 -22.42 -8.47
CA ARG A 402 3.76 -23.19 -8.29
C ARG A 402 3.59 -24.64 -8.72
N GLU A 403 2.53 -25.31 -8.28
CA GLU A 403 2.22 -26.69 -8.70
C GLU A 403 2.05 -26.81 -10.23
N VAL A 404 1.37 -25.83 -10.84
CA VAL A 404 1.18 -25.76 -12.30
C VAL A 404 2.53 -25.65 -12.99
N VAL A 405 3.40 -24.72 -12.57
CA VAL A 405 4.74 -24.58 -13.14
C VAL A 405 5.56 -25.86 -12.97
N GLU A 406 5.52 -26.46 -11.79
CA GLU A 406 6.30 -27.66 -11.48
C GLU A 406 5.84 -28.90 -12.25
N SER A 407 4.55 -28.98 -12.59
CA SER A 407 4.00 -30.11 -13.36
C SER A 407 4.09 -29.93 -14.87
N ASN A 408 4.32 -28.70 -15.36
CA ASN A 408 4.21 -28.36 -16.79
C ASN A 408 5.47 -27.76 -17.40
N THR A 409 6.56 -27.66 -16.64
CA THR A 409 7.86 -27.19 -17.16
C THR A 409 8.98 -28.17 -16.78
N PRO A 410 10.03 -28.35 -17.61
CA PRO A 410 11.16 -29.21 -17.27
C PRO A 410 11.93 -28.76 -16.03
N ALA A 411 12.64 -29.69 -15.38
CA ALA A 411 13.62 -29.32 -14.35
C ALA A 411 14.69 -28.40 -14.95
N LYS A 412 15.09 -27.36 -14.21
CA LYS A 412 15.99 -26.26 -14.61
C LYS A 412 15.44 -25.26 -15.64
N ALA A 413 14.15 -25.31 -15.98
CA ALA A 413 13.54 -24.28 -16.83
C ALA A 413 13.70 -22.87 -16.25
N GLN A 414 13.86 -21.88 -17.13
CA GLN A 414 13.75 -20.46 -16.78
C GLN A 414 12.34 -19.99 -17.11
N VAL A 415 11.59 -19.64 -16.07
CA VAL A 415 10.15 -19.42 -16.14
C VAL A 415 9.86 -17.96 -15.83
N LEU A 416 9.40 -17.23 -16.85
CA LEU A 416 8.85 -15.89 -16.68
C LEU A 416 7.48 -15.99 -16.04
N VAL A 417 7.18 -15.14 -15.06
CA VAL A 417 5.88 -15.10 -14.41
C VAL A 417 5.38 -13.67 -14.32
N ALA A 418 4.15 -13.43 -14.77
CA ALA A 418 3.47 -12.15 -14.57
C ALA A 418 3.09 -11.97 -13.09
N THR A 419 4.06 -11.53 -12.29
CA THR A 419 4.04 -11.58 -10.82
C THR A 419 3.48 -10.33 -10.16
N LYS A 420 3.46 -9.19 -10.85
CA LYS A 420 3.18 -7.88 -10.23
C LYS A 420 4.08 -7.58 -9.03
N GLY A 421 5.32 -8.07 -9.05
CA GLY A 421 6.30 -7.91 -7.97
C GLY A 421 6.23 -8.95 -6.86
N ASP A 422 5.29 -9.90 -6.89
CA ASP A 422 5.25 -11.01 -5.91
C ASP A 422 6.33 -12.06 -6.22
N ALA A 423 7.45 -12.00 -5.48
CA ALA A 423 8.52 -12.99 -5.57
C ALA A 423 8.09 -14.40 -5.11
N GLY A 424 7.02 -14.51 -4.33
CA GLY A 424 6.39 -15.77 -3.95
C GLY A 424 5.87 -16.56 -5.17
N LEU A 425 5.51 -15.90 -6.26
CA LEU A 425 5.14 -16.60 -7.50
C LEU A 425 6.35 -17.18 -8.26
N LEU A 426 7.60 -16.90 -7.83
CA LEU A 426 8.83 -17.35 -8.48
C LEU A 426 9.54 -18.50 -7.76
N ALA A 427 9.12 -18.83 -6.54
CA ALA A 427 9.76 -19.83 -5.69
C ALA A 427 9.37 -21.26 -6.11
N PHE A 428 10.02 -21.73 -7.18
CA PHE A 428 9.81 -23.07 -7.76
C PHE A 428 10.91 -24.04 -7.34
N SER A 429 10.56 -25.29 -7.07
CA SER A 429 11.54 -26.34 -6.84
C SER A 429 12.29 -26.70 -8.14
N GLY A 430 13.62 -26.57 -8.11
CA GLY A 430 14.51 -27.00 -9.21
C GLY A 430 14.40 -26.21 -10.51
N ARG A 431 13.77 -25.03 -10.52
CA ARG A 431 13.59 -24.13 -11.69
C ARG A 431 14.02 -22.71 -11.31
N ARG A 432 14.23 -21.84 -12.29
CA ARG A 432 14.55 -20.42 -12.05
C ARG A 432 13.37 -19.55 -12.45
N GLY A 433 12.69 -18.95 -11.47
CA GLY A 433 11.59 -18.02 -11.70
C GLY A 433 12.09 -16.60 -11.94
N TRP A 434 11.60 -15.95 -12.98
CA TRP A 434 11.90 -14.57 -13.35
C TRP A 434 10.61 -13.75 -13.36
N HIS A 435 10.67 -12.49 -12.89
CA HIS A 435 9.55 -11.58 -13.05
C HIS A 435 9.27 -11.31 -14.54
N PHE A 436 8.01 -11.03 -14.85
CA PHE A 436 7.60 -10.44 -16.11
C PHE A 436 6.58 -9.34 -15.80
N PRO A 437 6.82 -8.08 -16.20
CA PRO A 437 8.07 -7.52 -16.74
C PRO A 437 9.18 -7.48 -15.68
N ARG A 438 10.41 -7.34 -16.16
CA ARG A 438 11.65 -7.42 -15.37
C ARG A 438 12.53 -6.24 -15.72
N ASP A 439 13.21 -5.65 -14.74
CA ASP A 439 14.20 -4.59 -14.99
C ASP A 439 15.58 -5.16 -15.35
N LYS A 440 16.55 -4.26 -15.54
CA LYS A 440 17.94 -4.59 -15.87
C LYS A 440 18.69 -5.25 -14.69
N ASP A 441 18.22 -5.08 -13.46
CA ASP A 441 18.85 -5.57 -12.23
C ASP A 441 18.25 -6.89 -11.73
N ALA A 442 17.54 -7.61 -12.61
CA ALA A 442 16.87 -8.86 -12.31
C ALA A 442 15.62 -8.79 -11.44
N GLY A 443 15.18 -7.58 -11.07
CA GLY A 443 14.00 -7.30 -10.27
C GLY A 443 12.72 -7.17 -11.10
N TYR A 444 11.60 -6.99 -10.41
CA TYR A 444 10.34 -6.62 -11.06
C TYR A 444 10.43 -5.17 -11.56
N ALA A 445 10.07 -4.93 -12.82
CA ALA A 445 10.26 -3.63 -13.46
C ALA A 445 9.54 -2.46 -12.74
N GLY A 446 8.53 -2.73 -11.92
CA GLY A 446 7.79 -1.69 -11.18
C GLY A 446 6.80 -0.90 -12.05
N TYR A 447 6.80 -1.13 -13.36
CA TYR A 447 5.86 -0.59 -14.33
C TYR A 447 5.45 -1.68 -15.34
N HIS A 448 4.36 -1.43 -16.06
CA HIS A 448 3.90 -2.28 -17.15
C HIS A 448 4.39 -1.73 -18.50
N PRO A 449 4.61 -2.58 -19.53
CA PRO A 449 4.90 -2.11 -20.88
C PRO A 449 3.84 -1.12 -21.38
N ALA A 450 4.25 -0.12 -22.15
CA ALA A 450 3.35 0.94 -22.60
C ALA A 450 2.23 0.44 -23.54
N ASP A 451 2.53 -0.59 -24.34
CA ASP A 451 1.64 -1.16 -25.33
C ASP A 451 2.04 -2.62 -25.67
N SER A 452 1.34 -3.22 -26.63
CA SER A 452 1.61 -4.62 -27.05
C SER A 452 2.99 -4.78 -27.67
N GLU A 453 3.49 -3.80 -28.44
CA GLU A 453 4.80 -3.87 -29.08
C GLU A 453 5.92 -3.88 -28.03
N ALA A 454 5.83 -3.02 -27.02
CA ALA A 454 6.76 -2.98 -25.90
C ALA A 454 6.72 -4.29 -25.09
N ALA A 455 5.55 -4.89 -24.88
CA ALA A 455 5.42 -6.15 -24.16
C ALA A 455 6.01 -7.33 -24.93
N ILE A 456 5.81 -7.38 -26.25
CA ILE A 456 6.40 -8.40 -27.14
C ILE A 456 7.92 -8.24 -27.18
N ALA A 457 8.42 -7.01 -27.40
CA ALA A 457 9.85 -6.74 -27.42
C ALA A 457 10.53 -7.18 -26.11
N HIS A 458 9.90 -6.90 -24.96
CA HIS A 458 10.39 -7.31 -23.65
C HIS A 458 10.36 -8.83 -23.45
N LEU A 459 9.32 -9.51 -23.94
CA LEU A 459 9.22 -10.97 -23.92
C LEU A 459 10.34 -11.62 -24.76
N GLU A 460 10.52 -11.15 -25.99
CA GLU A 460 11.53 -11.68 -26.91
C GLU A 460 12.96 -11.40 -26.41
N GLU A 461 13.19 -10.24 -25.79
CA GLU A 461 14.46 -9.94 -25.13
C GLU A 461 14.77 -10.96 -24.02
N LEU A 462 13.80 -11.23 -23.14
CA LEU A 462 13.99 -12.18 -22.03
C LEU A 462 14.09 -13.62 -22.52
N ARG A 463 13.41 -13.97 -23.61
CA ARG A 463 13.58 -15.25 -24.31
C ARG A 463 14.99 -15.40 -24.86
N ALA A 464 15.52 -14.37 -25.53
CA ALA A 464 16.90 -14.36 -26.02
C ALA A 464 17.93 -14.49 -24.88
N GLN A 465 17.59 -14.03 -23.68
CA GLN A 465 18.40 -14.19 -22.45
C GLN A 465 18.25 -15.58 -21.78
N GLY A 466 17.42 -16.46 -22.33
CA GLY A 466 17.30 -17.86 -21.90
C GLY A 466 15.98 -18.25 -21.25
N ALA A 467 14.98 -17.35 -21.20
CA ALA A 467 13.65 -17.71 -20.73
C ALA A 467 13.00 -18.74 -21.66
N THR A 468 12.57 -19.87 -21.09
CA THR A 468 11.98 -20.97 -21.85
C THR A 468 10.48 -21.08 -21.72
N HIS A 469 9.88 -20.47 -20.69
CA HIS A 469 8.44 -20.49 -20.47
C HIS A 469 7.92 -19.14 -19.99
N LEU A 470 6.70 -18.80 -20.38
CA LEU A 470 5.93 -17.69 -19.82
C LEU A 470 4.71 -18.23 -19.08
N VAL A 471 4.54 -17.80 -17.84
CA VAL A 471 3.41 -18.14 -16.98
C VAL A 471 2.63 -16.88 -16.66
N LEU A 472 1.36 -16.90 -17.01
CA LEU A 472 0.40 -15.88 -16.59
C LEU A 472 -0.47 -16.51 -15.51
N PRO A 473 -0.33 -16.14 -14.23
CA PRO A 473 -1.30 -16.51 -13.21
C PRO A 473 -2.69 -15.96 -13.54
N ARG A 474 -3.74 -16.52 -12.95
CA ARG A 474 -5.13 -15.99 -13.08
C ARG A 474 -5.21 -14.47 -12.89
N THR A 475 -4.47 -13.94 -11.92
CA THR A 475 -4.40 -12.49 -11.62
C THR A 475 -3.70 -11.65 -12.69
N ALA A 476 -3.12 -12.28 -13.71
CA ALA A 476 -2.46 -11.67 -14.84
C ALA A 476 -3.12 -12.02 -16.19
N PHE A 477 -4.25 -12.73 -16.22
CA PHE A 477 -4.95 -13.05 -17.47
C PHE A 477 -5.34 -11.81 -18.26
N TRP A 478 -5.63 -10.71 -17.56
CA TRP A 478 -5.90 -9.41 -18.14
C TRP A 478 -4.78 -8.92 -19.08
N TRP A 479 -3.53 -9.39 -18.93
CA TRP A 479 -2.44 -9.08 -19.87
C TRP A 479 -2.80 -9.44 -21.30
N LEU A 480 -3.46 -10.57 -21.50
CA LEU A 480 -3.84 -11.01 -22.83
C LEU A 480 -4.98 -10.17 -23.39
N ASP A 481 -5.84 -9.60 -22.54
CA ASP A 481 -6.96 -8.74 -22.96
C ASP A 481 -6.49 -7.31 -23.25
N HIS A 482 -5.57 -6.80 -22.42
CA HIS A 482 -5.00 -5.46 -22.52
C HIS A 482 -3.97 -5.36 -23.64
N TYR A 483 -3.08 -6.35 -23.78
CA TYR A 483 -2.08 -6.43 -24.85
C TYR A 483 -2.55 -7.42 -25.92
N ARG A 484 -3.54 -7.03 -26.74
CA ARG A 484 -4.09 -7.90 -27.79
C ARG A 484 -3.03 -8.41 -28.76
N GLY A 485 -2.08 -7.55 -29.15
CA GLY A 485 -0.97 -7.94 -30.02
C GLY A 485 -0.06 -8.97 -29.34
N LEU A 486 0.17 -8.86 -28.02
CA LEU A 486 0.92 -9.86 -27.27
C LEU A 486 0.19 -11.21 -27.23
N ARG A 487 -1.14 -11.22 -27.08
CA ARG A 487 -1.93 -12.46 -27.16
C ARG A 487 -1.79 -13.10 -28.53
N GLU A 488 -2.02 -12.34 -29.60
CA GLU A 488 -1.90 -12.83 -30.98
C GLU A 488 -0.49 -13.40 -31.24
N HIS A 489 0.54 -12.69 -30.79
CA HIS A 489 1.93 -13.15 -30.86
C HIS A 489 2.15 -14.43 -30.05
N LEU A 490 1.66 -14.50 -28.80
CA LEU A 490 1.80 -15.68 -27.95
C LEU A 490 1.09 -16.93 -28.52
N ASP A 491 -0.13 -16.75 -29.01
CA ASP A 491 -0.96 -17.85 -29.52
C ASP A 491 -0.52 -18.30 -30.93
N SER A 492 0.12 -17.43 -31.71
CA SER A 492 0.65 -17.78 -33.04
C SER A 492 2.09 -18.30 -33.00
N ALA A 493 2.96 -17.72 -32.17
CA ALA A 493 4.38 -18.03 -32.13
C ALA A 493 4.73 -19.16 -31.15
N TYR A 494 3.91 -19.40 -30.11
CA TYR A 494 4.24 -20.30 -29.02
C TYR A 494 3.15 -21.32 -28.71
N ARG A 495 3.58 -22.49 -28.21
CA ARG A 495 2.65 -23.53 -27.77
C ARG A 495 2.19 -23.25 -26.34
N SER A 496 0.88 -23.20 -26.13
CA SER A 496 0.30 -23.26 -24.78
C SER A 496 0.48 -24.68 -24.21
N ALA A 497 1.43 -24.86 -23.30
CA ALA A 497 1.67 -26.12 -22.59
C ALA A 497 0.52 -26.46 -21.62
N ARG A 498 -0.11 -25.43 -21.03
CA ARG A 498 -1.31 -25.57 -20.19
C ARG A 498 -2.12 -24.27 -20.17
N ARG A 499 -3.45 -24.39 -20.12
CA ARG A 499 -4.38 -23.27 -19.99
C ARG A 499 -5.58 -23.74 -19.16
N ASP A 500 -5.68 -23.24 -17.94
CA ASP A 500 -6.83 -23.47 -17.06
C ASP A 500 -7.14 -22.21 -16.26
N GLU A 501 -7.97 -22.34 -15.23
CA GLU A 501 -8.40 -21.23 -14.38
C GLU A 501 -7.28 -20.65 -13.52
N ASP A 502 -6.25 -21.41 -13.19
CA ASP A 502 -5.21 -21.01 -12.23
C ASP A 502 -4.04 -20.31 -12.92
N ALA A 503 -3.62 -20.82 -14.08
CA ALA A 503 -2.55 -20.23 -14.88
C ALA A 503 -2.58 -20.65 -16.36
N ILE A 504 -1.97 -19.81 -17.19
CA ILE A 504 -1.62 -20.12 -18.58
C ILE A 504 -0.11 -20.27 -18.66
N VAL A 505 0.37 -21.34 -19.28
CA VAL A 505 1.79 -21.65 -19.47
C VAL A 505 2.07 -21.75 -20.96
N TYR A 506 2.91 -20.86 -21.48
CA TYR A 506 3.45 -20.90 -22.83
C TYR A 506 4.87 -21.47 -22.82
N ASP A 507 5.14 -22.38 -23.74
CA ASP A 507 6.47 -22.90 -24.05
C ASP A 507 7.12 -22.00 -25.11
N LEU A 508 8.16 -21.26 -24.70
CA LEU A 508 8.93 -20.33 -25.52
C LEU A 508 10.13 -21.01 -26.23
N ALA A 509 10.38 -22.28 -25.91
CA ALA A 509 11.53 -23.06 -26.40
C ALA A 509 11.17 -23.99 -27.58
N GLY A 510 9.89 -24.22 -27.86
CA GLY A 510 9.42 -25.09 -28.95
C GLY A 510 9.65 -24.51 -30.35
N GLU A 511 10.00 -25.38 -31.31
CA GLU A 511 10.11 -25.06 -32.74
C GLU A 511 8.82 -24.45 -33.31
N GLU A 512 8.96 -23.46 -34.20
CA GLU A 512 7.89 -22.77 -34.92
C GLU A 512 6.83 -23.74 -35.46
N ARG A 513 5.58 -23.63 -35.00
CA ARG A 513 4.46 -24.23 -35.72
C ARG A 513 4.10 -23.33 -36.90
N GLY A 514 4.47 -23.77 -38.10
CA GLY A 514 3.82 -23.34 -39.35
C GLY A 514 2.30 -23.56 -39.32
N PRO A 515 1.55 -22.98 -40.28
CA PRO A 515 0.11 -22.79 -40.18
C PRO A 515 -0.66 -24.11 -39.96
N ALA A 516 -1.66 -24.05 -39.08
CA ALA A 516 -2.40 -25.19 -38.57
C ALA A 516 -3.06 -26.03 -39.69
N PRO A 517 -3.09 -27.38 -39.54
CA PRO A 517 -3.82 -28.24 -40.46
C PRO A 517 -5.34 -28.06 -40.30
N SER A 518 -6.04 -28.00 -41.43
CA SER A 518 -7.50 -27.83 -41.52
C SER A 518 -8.26 -28.90 -40.73
N PRO A 519 -9.37 -28.55 -40.04
CA PRO A 519 -10.16 -29.52 -39.28
C PRO A 519 -10.88 -30.50 -40.23
N GLN A 520 -10.72 -31.80 -39.98
CA GLN A 520 -11.52 -32.83 -40.64
C GLN A 520 -12.95 -32.85 -40.08
N PRO A 521 -13.98 -32.87 -40.93
CA PRO A 521 -15.38 -32.95 -40.51
C PRO A 521 -15.79 -34.39 -40.13
N PRO A 522 -16.92 -34.58 -39.42
CA PRO A 522 -17.34 -35.88 -38.93
C PRO A 522 -17.79 -36.80 -40.08
N VAL A 523 -17.48 -38.09 -39.92
CA VAL A 523 -17.80 -39.19 -40.83
C VAL A 523 -19.27 -39.15 -41.27
N GLN A 524 -19.54 -38.99 -42.56
CA GLN A 524 -20.61 -39.71 -43.26
C GLN A 524 -20.30 -39.86 -44.78
N ALA A 525 -20.40 -41.12 -45.22
CA ALA A 525 -20.56 -41.69 -46.55
C ALA A 525 -20.31 -40.86 -47.85
N ARG A 526 -19.40 -41.44 -48.65
CA ARG A 526 -19.45 -41.67 -50.11
C ARG A 526 -19.17 -40.52 -51.11
N GLU A 527 -18.07 -40.77 -51.82
CA GLU A 527 -17.89 -40.71 -53.29
C GLU A 527 -17.59 -39.38 -54.00
N ARG A 528 -16.33 -39.32 -54.46
CA ARG A 528 -15.83 -39.10 -55.83
C ARG A 528 -15.88 -37.70 -56.46
N ALA A 529 -14.66 -37.30 -56.85
CA ALA A 529 -14.21 -36.86 -58.18
C ALA A 529 -14.08 -35.35 -58.49
N ASP A 530 -12.83 -35.02 -58.80
CA ASP A 530 -12.32 -34.16 -59.87
C ASP A 530 -12.51 -32.63 -59.85
N GLY A 531 -11.39 -31.93 -60.07
CA GLY A 531 -11.36 -30.81 -61.03
C GLY A 531 -10.83 -29.46 -60.56
N HIS A 532 -9.50 -29.29 -60.62
CA HIS A 532 -8.79 -28.25 -61.40
C HIS A 532 -9.21 -26.74 -61.35
N ARG A 533 -8.19 -25.90 -61.07
CA ARG A 533 -7.79 -24.61 -61.69
C ARG A 533 -8.14 -23.23 -61.09
N ASP A 534 -7.04 -22.55 -60.77
CA ASP A 534 -6.58 -21.18 -61.10
C ASP A 534 -7.23 -19.91 -60.50
N PRO A 535 -6.40 -18.85 -60.34
CA PRO A 535 -6.58 -17.72 -59.44
C PRO A 535 -7.04 -16.45 -60.21
N ASP A 536 -7.09 -15.32 -59.50
CA ASP A 536 -7.46 -13.98 -59.96
C ASP A 536 -8.94 -13.60 -59.88
N ALA A 537 -9.30 -12.97 -58.76
CA ALA A 537 -10.22 -11.83 -58.75
C ALA A 537 -10.02 -11.03 -57.45
N ALA A 538 -9.15 -10.01 -57.51
CA ALA A 538 -9.09 -8.96 -56.51
C ALA A 538 -10.30 -8.01 -56.69
N GLY A 539 -11.09 -7.86 -55.63
CA GLY A 539 -12.12 -6.83 -55.48
C GLY A 539 -12.29 -6.51 -53.98
N PRO A 540 -12.51 -5.25 -53.58
CA PRO A 540 -12.50 -4.86 -52.18
C PRO A 540 -13.81 -5.31 -51.52
N GLY A 541 -13.76 -6.48 -50.88
CA GLY A 541 -14.86 -7.06 -50.13
C GLY A 541 -14.80 -6.62 -48.67
N ARG A 542 -15.88 -5.97 -48.25
CA ARG A 542 -16.36 -5.72 -46.88
C ARG A 542 -15.68 -6.58 -45.80
N ASP A 543 -15.20 -5.93 -44.75
CA ASP A 543 -14.82 -6.58 -43.50
C ASP A 543 -15.95 -7.52 -43.03
N PRO A 544 -15.68 -8.82 -42.82
CA PRO A 544 -16.61 -9.69 -42.14
C PRO A 544 -16.61 -9.34 -40.65
N GLU A 545 -17.80 -9.11 -40.09
CA GLU A 545 -18.01 -9.03 -38.64
C GLU A 545 -17.34 -10.25 -37.96
N PRO A 546 -16.52 -10.04 -36.91
CA PRO A 546 -15.99 -11.15 -36.14
C PRO A 546 -17.11 -11.77 -35.30
N ALA A 547 -17.35 -13.05 -35.56
CA ALA A 547 -18.29 -13.90 -34.82
C ALA A 547 -18.06 -13.83 -33.30
N ALA A 548 -19.12 -13.47 -32.58
CA ALA A 548 -19.18 -13.43 -31.14
C ALA A 548 -18.94 -14.83 -30.53
N THR A 549 -17.83 -14.99 -29.81
CA THR A 549 -17.69 -16.05 -28.81
C THR A 549 -17.87 -15.39 -27.44
N SER A 550 -19.10 -15.49 -26.92
CA SER A 550 -19.51 -15.01 -25.60
C SER A 550 -18.71 -15.71 -24.49
N SER A 551 -17.81 -14.98 -23.81
CA SER A 551 -17.18 -15.43 -22.56
C SER A 551 -18.13 -15.21 -21.38
N ALA A 552 -18.96 -16.21 -21.08
CA ALA A 552 -19.83 -16.17 -19.91
C ALA A 552 -19.00 -16.14 -18.61
N VAL A 553 -19.36 -15.27 -17.66
CA VAL A 553 -18.78 -15.23 -16.31
C VAL A 553 -19.07 -16.56 -15.59
N THR A 554 -18.04 -17.24 -15.09
CA THR A 554 -18.20 -18.56 -14.47
C THR A 554 -18.67 -18.47 -13.01
N ALA A 555 -19.40 -19.48 -12.54
CA ALA A 555 -19.80 -19.60 -11.13
C ALA A 555 -18.59 -19.67 -10.17
N GLU A 556 -17.45 -20.15 -10.67
CA GLU A 556 -16.17 -20.19 -9.95
C GLU A 556 -15.60 -18.79 -9.70
N LEU A 557 -15.61 -17.93 -10.72
CA LEU A 557 -15.18 -16.53 -10.60
C LEU A 557 -16.04 -15.78 -9.56
N ILE A 558 -17.37 -15.95 -9.62
CA ILE A 558 -18.30 -15.39 -8.65
C ILE A 558 -17.97 -15.88 -7.23
N ARG A 559 -17.70 -17.18 -7.04
CA ARG A 559 -17.34 -17.73 -5.72
C ARG A 559 -16.04 -17.14 -5.19
N GLY A 560 -15.03 -16.96 -6.04
CA GLY A 560 -13.73 -16.43 -5.66
C GLY A 560 -13.72 -14.94 -5.34
N LEU A 561 -14.64 -14.16 -5.92
CA LEU A 561 -14.78 -12.72 -5.66
C LEU A 561 -15.80 -12.40 -4.56
N ARG A 562 -16.59 -13.38 -4.11
CA ARG A 562 -17.71 -13.13 -3.20
C ARG A 562 -17.21 -12.61 -1.85
N PRO A 563 -17.57 -11.38 -1.46
CA PRO A 563 -17.18 -10.85 -0.16
C PRO A 563 -17.96 -11.50 0.97
N SER A 564 -17.47 -11.34 2.20
CA SER A 564 -18.16 -11.76 3.42
C SER A 564 -18.82 -10.56 4.10
N ALA A 565 -20.08 -10.71 4.49
CA ALA A 565 -20.75 -9.75 5.37
C ALA A 565 -20.25 -9.90 6.82
N LEU A 566 -20.27 -8.82 7.58
CA LEU A 566 -19.90 -8.81 8.99
C LEU A 566 -20.97 -9.57 9.80
N ALA A 567 -20.57 -10.55 10.61
CA ALA A 567 -21.52 -11.39 11.36
C ALA A 567 -22.47 -10.58 12.28
N ALA A 568 -21.96 -9.50 12.88
CA ALA A 568 -22.77 -8.60 13.71
C ALA A 568 -23.89 -7.87 12.92
N ALA A 569 -23.77 -7.77 11.59
CA ALA A 569 -24.79 -7.16 10.74
C ALA A 569 -26.13 -7.92 10.79
N SER A 570 -26.11 -9.20 11.17
CA SER A 570 -27.34 -10.00 11.25
C SER A 570 -28.37 -9.45 12.25
N SER A 571 -27.96 -8.66 13.25
CA SER A 571 -28.90 -8.00 14.18
C SER A 571 -29.71 -6.87 13.53
N TYR A 572 -29.28 -6.37 12.38
CA TYR A 572 -29.99 -5.35 11.58
C TYR A 572 -30.97 -5.96 10.59
N ARG A 573 -31.06 -7.29 10.51
CA ARG A 573 -32.14 -7.97 9.77
C ARG A 573 -33.47 -7.66 10.46
N ASN A 574 -34.49 -7.37 9.66
CA ASN A 574 -35.75 -6.86 10.17
C ASN A 574 -36.57 -7.96 10.84
N GLY A 575 -37.04 -7.72 12.07
CA GLY A 575 -38.10 -8.50 12.73
C GLY A 575 -39.50 -7.87 12.62
N GLY A 576 -39.72 -6.96 11.66
CA GLY A 576 -40.92 -6.11 11.53
C GLY A 576 -41.71 -6.29 10.22
N ALA A 577 -42.66 -5.39 9.94
CA ALA A 577 -43.53 -5.44 8.75
C ALA A 577 -42.75 -5.48 7.42
N ALA A 578 -43.28 -6.21 6.43
CA ALA A 578 -42.66 -6.40 5.12
C ALA A 578 -42.44 -5.06 4.40
N ARG A 579 -41.19 -4.75 4.05
CA ARG A 579 -40.81 -3.57 3.27
C ARG A 579 -40.66 -3.94 1.79
N ARG A 580 -40.92 -2.97 0.91
CA ARG A 580 -40.87 -3.17 -0.56
C ARG A 580 -39.68 -2.45 -1.16
N ALA A 581 -38.90 -3.13 -1.99
CA ALA A 581 -37.72 -2.58 -2.65
C ALA A 581 -37.81 -2.73 -4.18
N LEU A 582 -37.58 -1.64 -4.91
CA LEU A 582 -37.43 -1.64 -6.36
C LEU A 582 -35.94 -1.62 -6.72
N VAL A 583 -35.46 -2.63 -7.44
CA VAL A 583 -34.09 -2.71 -7.93
C VAL A 583 -34.06 -2.41 -9.43
N LEU A 584 -33.22 -1.46 -9.82
CA LEU A 584 -33.02 -1.03 -11.19
C LEU A 584 -31.58 -1.33 -11.63
N GLY A 585 -31.43 -2.05 -12.75
CA GLY A 585 -30.12 -2.38 -13.29
C GLY A 585 -30.06 -2.21 -14.80
N VAL A 586 -28.86 -1.95 -15.31
CA VAL A 586 -28.56 -1.95 -16.75
C VAL A 586 -27.39 -2.90 -16.95
N TYR A 587 -27.52 -3.86 -17.85
CA TYR A 587 -26.44 -4.80 -18.16
C TYR A 587 -26.08 -4.77 -19.64
N LEU A 588 -24.80 -4.93 -19.91
CA LEU A 588 -24.27 -4.96 -21.27
C LEU A 588 -24.37 -6.41 -21.79
N ALA A 589 -25.44 -6.72 -22.52
CA ALA A 589 -25.73 -8.10 -22.97
C ALA A 589 -24.60 -8.71 -23.82
N GLY A 590 -23.90 -7.88 -24.61
CA GLY A 590 -22.75 -8.30 -25.41
C GLY A 590 -21.39 -8.31 -24.69
N LYS A 591 -21.35 -8.04 -23.38
CA LYS A 591 -20.10 -8.03 -22.59
C LYS A 591 -20.18 -8.94 -21.36
N PRO A 592 -19.04 -9.49 -20.89
CA PRO A 592 -19.00 -10.18 -19.61
C PRO A 592 -19.54 -9.30 -18.49
N ASN A 593 -20.48 -9.85 -17.73
CA ASN A 593 -21.17 -9.19 -16.64
C ASN A 593 -21.63 -10.23 -15.59
N THR A 594 -21.91 -9.78 -14.38
CA THR A 594 -22.44 -10.55 -13.24
C THR A 594 -23.92 -10.27 -12.98
N ALA A 595 -24.66 -9.67 -13.93
CA ALA A 595 -26.07 -9.31 -13.72
C ALA A 595 -26.95 -10.51 -13.34
N GLU A 596 -26.71 -11.70 -13.91
CA GLU A 596 -27.42 -12.93 -13.50
C GLU A 596 -27.16 -13.29 -12.03
N HIS A 597 -25.91 -13.20 -11.57
CA HIS A 597 -25.57 -13.42 -10.15
C HIS A 597 -26.25 -12.40 -9.24
N ILE A 598 -26.25 -11.14 -9.64
CA ILE A 598 -26.88 -10.07 -8.87
C ILE A 598 -28.39 -10.32 -8.79
N ALA A 599 -29.06 -10.48 -9.93
CA ALA A 599 -30.49 -10.72 -9.99
C ALA A 599 -30.91 -11.93 -9.15
N ALA A 600 -30.15 -13.03 -9.26
CA ALA A 600 -30.39 -14.24 -8.50
C ALA A 600 -30.18 -14.08 -7.00
N THR A 601 -29.15 -13.36 -6.58
CA THR A 601 -28.86 -13.15 -5.16
C THR A 601 -29.90 -12.22 -4.53
N LEU A 602 -30.34 -11.18 -5.25
CA LEU A 602 -31.35 -10.24 -4.79
C LEU A 602 -32.75 -10.88 -4.70
N ALA A 603 -33.08 -11.80 -5.61
CA ALA A 603 -34.35 -12.54 -5.59
C ALA A 603 -34.51 -13.45 -4.36
N ARG A 604 -33.42 -13.80 -3.68
CA ARG A 604 -33.41 -14.63 -2.46
C ARG A 604 -33.58 -13.84 -1.17
N SER A 605 -33.90 -12.55 -1.25
CA SER A 605 -34.27 -11.75 -0.08
C SER A 605 -35.39 -12.44 0.71
N VAL A 606 -35.23 -12.46 2.04
CA VAL A 606 -36.25 -13.03 2.95
C VAL A 606 -36.97 -11.95 3.77
N ASP A 607 -36.37 -10.76 3.88
CA ASP A 607 -36.90 -9.66 4.68
C ASP A 607 -37.69 -8.64 3.83
N LEU A 608 -37.58 -8.69 2.49
CA LEU A 608 -38.13 -7.68 1.58
C LEU A 608 -38.97 -8.31 0.47
N GLU A 609 -40.02 -7.60 0.06
CA GLU A 609 -40.66 -7.84 -1.23
C GLU A 609 -39.85 -7.11 -2.32
N VAL A 610 -39.13 -7.86 -3.14
CA VAL A 610 -38.20 -7.30 -4.13
C VAL A 610 -38.83 -7.31 -5.53
N ARG A 611 -39.00 -6.12 -6.11
CA ARG A 611 -39.29 -5.95 -7.54
C ARG A 611 -38.00 -5.60 -8.25
N GLN A 612 -37.63 -6.36 -9.28
CA GLN A 612 -36.47 -6.04 -10.11
C GLN A 612 -36.92 -5.63 -11.51
N ARG A 613 -36.25 -4.63 -12.08
CA ARG A 613 -36.42 -4.16 -13.47
C ARG A 613 -35.02 -3.94 -14.07
N TRP A 614 -34.70 -4.67 -15.13
CA TRP A 614 -33.41 -4.57 -15.80
C TRP A 614 -33.51 -4.12 -17.26
N VAL A 615 -32.47 -3.48 -17.77
CA VAL A 615 -32.30 -3.17 -19.20
C VAL A 615 -31.16 -3.98 -19.78
N ALA A 616 -31.43 -4.70 -20.88
CA ALA A 616 -30.40 -5.27 -21.75
C ALA A 616 -29.93 -4.22 -22.76
N LEU A 617 -28.66 -3.80 -22.69
CA LEU A 617 -28.08 -2.82 -23.61
C LEU A 617 -27.13 -3.50 -24.61
N GLY A 618 -27.34 -3.26 -25.90
CA GLY A 618 -26.46 -3.69 -26.98
C GLY A 618 -26.53 -5.19 -27.33
N GLY A 619 -27.61 -5.88 -26.97
CA GLY A 619 -27.81 -7.29 -27.30
C GLY A 619 -29.15 -7.83 -26.80
N GLU A 620 -29.41 -9.10 -27.09
CA GLU A 620 -30.63 -9.80 -26.66
C GLU A 620 -30.67 -9.98 -25.13
N PRO A 621 -31.88 -10.05 -24.52
CA PRO A 621 -32.01 -10.31 -23.10
C PRO A 621 -31.38 -11.66 -22.72
N ALA A 622 -30.92 -11.76 -21.47
CA ALA A 622 -30.37 -13.01 -20.97
C ALA A 622 -31.50 -14.03 -20.76
N ASP A 623 -31.17 -15.31 -20.74
CA ASP A 623 -32.09 -16.36 -20.26
C ASP A 623 -32.11 -16.37 -18.72
N GLY A 624 -32.95 -17.23 -18.11
CA GLY A 624 -32.89 -17.49 -16.66
C GLY A 624 -33.55 -16.42 -15.79
N GLU A 625 -32.99 -16.17 -14.61
CA GLU A 625 -33.57 -15.26 -13.62
C GLU A 625 -33.45 -13.80 -14.05
N LEU A 626 -32.32 -13.38 -14.64
CA LEU A 626 -32.17 -12.03 -15.20
C LEU A 626 -33.15 -11.79 -16.34
N GLY A 627 -33.30 -12.76 -17.25
CA GLY A 627 -34.27 -12.67 -18.35
C GLY A 627 -35.70 -12.41 -17.89
N ALA A 628 -36.13 -13.05 -16.81
CA ALA A 628 -37.46 -12.87 -16.24
C ALA A 628 -37.70 -11.47 -15.63
N VAL A 629 -36.63 -10.75 -15.29
CA VAL A 629 -36.68 -9.39 -14.72
C VAL A 629 -36.19 -8.30 -15.69
N THR A 630 -35.72 -8.67 -16.89
CA THR A 630 -35.38 -7.74 -17.97
C THR A 630 -36.65 -7.17 -18.58
N ALA A 631 -36.87 -5.88 -18.35
CA ALA A 631 -38.07 -5.17 -18.77
C ALA A 631 -37.90 -4.44 -20.11
N LEU A 632 -36.68 -4.08 -20.48
CA LEU A 632 -36.38 -3.36 -21.73
C LEU A 632 -35.14 -3.93 -22.40
N THR A 633 -35.15 -3.95 -23.73
CA THR A 633 -33.98 -4.24 -24.57
C THR A 633 -33.72 -3.03 -25.46
N VAL A 634 -32.49 -2.52 -25.44
CA VAL A 634 -32.10 -1.33 -26.19
C VAL A 634 -30.86 -1.64 -27.01
N ALA A 635 -30.96 -1.50 -28.33
CA ALA A 635 -29.83 -1.76 -29.24
C ALA A 635 -28.83 -0.60 -29.29
N GLU A 636 -29.31 0.64 -29.25
CA GLU A 636 -28.49 1.84 -29.41
C GLU A 636 -27.80 2.26 -28.09
N PRO A 637 -26.53 2.72 -28.12
CA PRO A 637 -25.86 3.27 -26.96
C PRO A 637 -26.68 4.41 -26.34
N THR A 638 -27.24 4.17 -25.16
CA THR A 638 -28.10 5.12 -24.43
C THR A 638 -27.52 5.35 -23.04
N PRO A 639 -27.47 6.61 -22.53
CA PRO A 639 -26.97 6.90 -21.19
C PRO A 639 -27.73 6.15 -20.09
N LYS A 640 -27.00 5.71 -19.05
CA LYS A 640 -27.54 4.91 -17.93
C LYS A 640 -28.77 5.54 -17.30
N TYR A 641 -28.71 6.83 -16.95
CA TYR A 641 -29.80 7.50 -16.23
C TYR A 641 -31.07 7.68 -17.06
N ALA A 642 -30.94 7.87 -18.38
CA ALA A 642 -32.10 7.88 -19.28
C ALA A 642 -32.77 6.49 -19.33
N LEU A 643 -31.99 5.41 -19.33
CA LEU A 643 -32.52 4.05 -19.24
C LEU A 643 -33.22 3.78 -17.90
N LEU A 644 -32.62 4.22 -16.79
CA LEU A 644 -33.22 4.10 -15.46
C LEU A 644 -34.53 4.89 -15.35
N ASN A 645 -34.60 6.11 -15.89
CA ASN A 645 -35.83 6.91 -15.94
C ASN A 645 -36.94 6.22 -16.75
N ARG A 646 -36.61 5.54 -17.85
CA ARG A 646 -37.58 4.73 -18.59
C ARG A 646 -38.13 3.57 -17.78
N LEU A 647 -37.31 2.92 -16.94
CA LEU A 647 -37.79 1.89 -16.01
C LEU A 647 -38.68 2.47 -14.91
N LEU A 648 -38.32 3.65 -14.38
CA LEU A 648 -39.07 4.34 -13.33
C LEU A 648 -40.45 4.81 -13.79
N ALA A 649 -40.61 5.15 -15.08
CA ALA A 649 -41.86 5.71 -15.63
C ALA A 649 -43.08 4.79 -15.48
N ASP A 650 -42.86 3.47 -15.38
CA ASP A 650 -43.92 2.46 -15.23
C ASP A 650 -44.20 2.08 -13.76
N GLU A 651 -43.51 2.69 -12.79
CA GLU A 651 -43.53 2.27 -11.39
C GLU A 651 -44.19 3.32 -10.49
N ASP A 652 -45.04 2.88 -9.56
CA ASP A 652 -45.55 3.73 -8.48
C ASP A 652 -44.51 3.81 -7.35
N LEU A 653 -43.65 4.83 -7.40
CA LEU A 653 -42.55 5.02 -6.44
C LEU A 653 -43.02 5.24 -5.00
N ALA A 654 -44.27 5.67 -4.79
CA ALA A 654 -44.85 5.80 -3.46
C ALA A 654 -45.16 4.43 -2.84
N SER A 655 -45.18 3.36 -3.64
CA SER A 655 -45.42 1.99 -3.16
C SER A 655 -44.16 1.27 -2.66
N TYR A 656 -42.98 1.88 -2.81
CA TYR A 656 -41.68 1.32 -2.41
C TYR A 656 -41.08 2.09 -1.24
N ASP A 657 -40.44 1.35 -0.32
CA ASP A 657 -39.67 1.93 0.79
C ASP A 657 -38.24 2.27 0.37
N PHE A 658 -37.71 1.51 -0.59
CA PHE A 658 -36.39 1.73 -1.15
C PHE A 658 -36.40 1.59 -2.69
N VAL A 659 -35.64 2.44 -3.35
CA VAL A 659 -35.18 2.24 -4.73
C VAL A 659 -33.68 1.97 -4.69
N VAL A 660 -33.21 0.95 -5.41
CA VAL A 660 -31.79 0.58 -5.46
C VAL A 660 -31.35 0.57 -6.91
N THR A 661 -30.25 1.24 -7.23
CA THR A 661 -29.59 1.12 -8.53
C THR A 661 -28.37 0.23 -8.41
N THR A 662 -28.09 -0.56 -9.44
CA THR A 662 -26.90 -1.41 -9.50
C THR A 662 -26.28 -1.44 -10.89
N ASP A 663 -24.95 -1.52 -10.93
CA ASP A 663 -24.18 -1.90 -12.12
C ASP A 663 -24.19 -3.42 -12.31
N ASP A 664 -23.77 -3.86 -13.50
CA ASP A 664 -23.79 -5.26 -13.94
C ASP A 664 -22.47 -6.01 -13.68
N ASP A 665 -21.49 -5.43 -12.99
CA ASP A 665 -20.14 -6.01 -12.84
C ASP A 665 -19.63 -6.07 -11.39
N ILE A 666 -20.56 -6.19 -10.45
CA ILE A 666 -20.25 -6.43 -9.05
C ILE A 666 -20.50 -7.87 -8.61
N VAL A 667 -19.81 -8.28 -7.56
CA VAL A 667 -20.11 -9.49 -6.81
C VAL A 667 -20.56 -9.11 -5.40
N VAL A 668 -21.81 -9.45 -5.10
CA VAL A 668 -22.46 -9.21 -3.80
C VAL A 668 -22.44 -10.46 -2.89
N PRO A 669 -22.43 -10.30 -1.56
CA PRO A 669 -22.53 -11.41 -0.60
C PRO A 669 -23.95 -11.99 -0.55
N GLU A 670 -24.13 -13.16 0.08
CA GLU A 670 -25.47 -13.70 0.35
C GLU A 670 -26.25 -12.82 1.32
N GLY A 671 -27.57 -12.69 1.11
CA GLY A 671 -28.43 -11.83 1.92
C GLY A 671 -28.08 -10.34 1.83
N PHE A 672 -27.41 -9.92 0.76
CA PHE A 672 -26.91 -8.57 0.55
C PHE A 672 -27.98 -7.50 0.77
N LEU A 673 -29.13 -7.61 0.09
CA LEU A 673 -30.16 -6.58 0.10
C LEU A 673 -30.81 -6.43 1.48
N ASP A 674 -31.08 -7.55 2.15
CA ASP A 674 -31.63 -7.59 3.51
C ASP A 674 -30.74 -6.83 4.48
N LEU A 675 -29.43 -7.09 4.42
CA LEU A 675 -28.44 -6.44 5.30
C LEU A 675 -28.23 -4.98 4.94
N LEU A 676 -28.07 -4.65 3.65
CA LEU A 676 -27.84 -3.27 3.21
C LEU A 676 -29.00 -2.36 3.63
N LEU A 677 -30.23 -2.74 3.29
CA LEU A 677 -31.41 -1.92 3.56
C LEU A 677 -31.86 -1.99 5.01
N GLY A 678 -31.61 -3.12 5.69
CA GLY A 678 -31.78 -3.26 7.13
C GLY A 678 -30.87 -2.30 7.91
N ILE A 679 -29.57 -2.28 7.59
CA ILE A 679 -28.61 -1.35 8.20
C ILE A 679 -28.96 0.09 7.84
N GLN A 680 -29.18 0.40 6.56
CA GLN A 680 -29.53 1.75 6.08
C GLN A 680 -30.68 2.33 6.92
N ALA A 681 -31.77 1.57 7.10
CA ALA A 681 -32.88 2.00 7.92
C ALA A 681 -32.54 2.08 9.41
N GLY A 682 -31.80 1.10 9.93
CA GLY A 682 -31.43 1.04 11.36
C GLY A 682 -30.53 2.20 11.80
N VAL A 683 -29.66 2.70 10.91
CA VAL A 683 -28.78 3.85 11.18
C VAL A 683 -29.38 5.18 10.69
N GLY A 684 -30.55 5.15 10.05
CA GLY A 684 -31.28 6.34 9.59
C GLY A 684 -30.66 7.05 8.39
N PHE A 685 -30.07 6.30 7.44
CA PHE A 685 -29.60 6.86 6.17
C PHE A 685 -30.73 6.88 5.13
N ALA A 686 -31.00 8.06 4.57
CA ALA A 686 -31.92 8.21 3.45
C ALA A 686 -31.25 7.85 2.12
N LEU A 687 -29.94 8.09 1.99
CA LEU A 687 -29.12 7.68 0.84
C LEU A 687 -27.95 6.86 1.34
N ALA A 688 -27.74 5.68 0.77
CA ALA A 688 -26.62 4.84 1.14
C ALA A 688 -25.98 4.13 -0.05
N GLN A 689 -24.77 3.64 0.18
CA GLN A 689 -24.12 2.64 -0.67
C GLN A 689 -23.45 1.59 0.20
N PRO A 690 -23.22 0.36 -0.29
CA PRO A 690 -22.26 -0.53 0.33
C PRO A 690 -20.82 0.02 0.19
N ALA A 691 -19.95 -0.35 1.12
CA ALA A 691 -18.52 -0.19 0.92
C ALA A 691 -18.00 -1.13 -0.17
N ARG A 692 -16.83 -0.83 -0.72
CA ARG A 692 -16.14 -1.65 -1.71
C ARG A 692 -15.05 -2.50 -1.04
N THR A 693 -14.88 -3.74 -1.49
CA THR A 693 -13.75 -4.56 -1.05
C THR A 693 -12.41 -3.88 -1.36
N GLN A 694 -11.34 -4.31 -0.69
CA GLN A 694 -9.99 -3.80 -0.96
C GLN A 694 -9.47 -4.16 -2.37
N ASN A 695 -10.12 -5.10 -3.05
CA ASN A 695 -9.78 -5.53 -4.41
C ASN A 695 -10.54 -4.77 -5.50
N SER A 696 -11.59 -4.05 -5.14
CA SER A 696 -12.40 -3.27 -6.07
C SER A 696 -11.62 -2.15 -6.74
N HIS A 697 -12.00 -1.84 -7.97
CA HIS A 697 -11.63 -0.57 -8.59
C HIS A 697 -12.35 0.57 -7.87
N VAL A 698 -11.59 1.57 -7.41
CA VAL A 698 -12.11 2.74 -6.71
C VAL A 698 -11.43 4.00 -7.23
N ASP A 699 -12.23 5.01 -7.54
CA ASP A 699 -11.73 6.35 -7.83
C ASP A 699 -11.42 7.08 -6.52
N HIS A 700 -12.18 6.81 -5.46
CA HIS A 700 -12.11 7.55 -4.20
C HIS A 700 -11.97 6.62 -2.99
N PRO A 701 -10.89 6.75 -2.18
CA PRO A 701 -10.66 5.83 -1.07
C PRO A 701 -11.76 5.81 -0.01
N ILE A 702 -12.60 6.84 0.07
CA ILE A 702 -13.70 6.91 1.05
C ILE A 702 -14.68 5.73 0.90
N VAL A 703 -14.84 5.17 -0.30
CA VAL A 703 -15.77 4.05 -0.53
C VAL A 703 -15.20 2.69 -0.15
N LEU A 704 -13.91 2.59 0.19
CA LEU A 704 -13.31 1.33 0.62
C LEU A 704 -13.82 0.92 2.00
N GLN A 705 -13.98 -0.39 2.18
CA GLN A 705 -14.44 -0.99 3.43
C GLN A 705 -13.50 -0.69 4.59
N GLN A 706 -14.07 -0.23 5.70
CA GLN A 706 -13.42 -0.19 7.00
C GLN A 706 -13.80 -1.43 7.83
N HIS A 707 -12.82 -2.27 8.13
CA HIS A 707 -13.07 -3.48 8.92
C HIS A 707 -13.50 -3.15 10.36
N GLY A 708 -14.49 -3.88 10.88
CA GLY A 708 -15.03 -3.67 12.23
C GLY A 708 -16.02 -2.50 12.36
N VAL A 709 -16.36 -1.86 11.25
CA VAL A 709 -17.38 -0.81 11.16
C VAL A 709 -18.66 -1.39 10.55
N VAL A 710 -19.82 -1.01 11.08
CA VAL A 710 -21.12 -1.37 10.49
C VAL A 710 -21.48 -0.40 9.38
N ALA A 711 -21.43 0.89 9.67
CA ALA A 711 -21.73 1.95 8.72
C ALA A 711 -21.02 3.26 9.09
N ARG A 712 -20.82 4.14 8.10
CA ARG A 712 -20.24 5.48 8.25
C ARG A 712 -21.21 6.51 7.74
N ARG A 713 -21.50 7.52 8.56
CA ARG A 713 -22.21 8.71 8.08
C ARG A 713 -21.23 9.57 7.31
N THR A 714 -21.54 9.87 6.04
CA THR A 714 -20.66 10.65 5.16
C THR A 714 -21.44 11.77 4.50
N LEU A 715 -20.74 12.68 3.82
CA LEU A 715 -21.34 13.59 2.84
C LEU A 715 -21.16 13.08 1.40
N TYR A 716 -20.74 11.82 1.24
CA TYR A 716 -20.43 11.23 -0.07
C TYR A 716 -21.04 9.84 -0.19
N VAL A 717 -21.93 9.70 -1.16
CA VAL A 717 -22.45 8.44 -1.68
C VAL A 717 -22.28 8.51 -3.19
N GLU A 718 -21.47 7.60 -3.72
CA GLU A 718 -21.20 7.44 -5.13
C GLU A 718 -22.42 6.90 -5.85
N ILE A 719 -22.60 7.38 -7.07
CA ILE A 719 -23.68 7.01 -7.99
C ILE A 719 -23.65 5.53 -8.44
N GLY A 720 -22.55 4.83 -8.16
CA GLY A 720 -22.30 3.44 -8.51
C GLY A 720 -21.16 2.82 -7.69
N PRO A 721 -20.99 1.48 -7.71
CA PRO A 721 -21.79 0.55 -8.50
C PRO A 721 -23.15 0.22 -7.87
N VAL A 722 -23.40 0.60 -6.61
CA VAL A 722 -24.70 0.44 -5.96
C VAL A 722 -25.03 1.70 -5.17
N ALA A 723 -26.22 2.24 -5.34
CA ALA A 723 -26.78 3.28 -4.50
C ALA A 723 -28.22 2.93 -4.12
N SER A 724 -28.58 3.16 -2.86
CA SER A 724 -29.91 2.88 -2.32
C SER A 724 -30.54 4.15 -1.74
N PHE A 725 -31.77 4.40 -2.17
CA PHE A 725 -32.54 5.60 -1.92
C PHE A 725 -33.76 5.23 -1.07
N GLY A 726 -33.89 5.85 0.10
CA GLY A 726 -35.06 5.71 0.96
C GLY A 726 -36.23 6.56 0.45
N ARG A 727 -37.44 6.12 0.80
CA ARG A 727 -38.71 6.76 0.42
C ARG A 727 -38.71 8.29 0.58
N GLU A 728 -38.11 8.80 1.65
CA GLU A 728 -38.07 10.22 2.00
C GLU A 728 -37.33 11.11 0.98
N ILE A 729 -36.51 10.53 0.11
CA ILE A 729 -35.73 11.26 -0.90
C ILE A 729 -36.14 10.93 -2.35
N HIS A 730 -37.17 10.11 -2.56
CA HIS A 730 -37.62 9.72 -3.91
C HIS A 730 -37.96 10.96 -4.77
N GLU A 731 -38.75 11.89 -4.25
CA GLU A 731 -39.11 13.13 -4.97
C GLU A 731 -37.95 14.12 -5.13
N LEU A 732 -36.85 13.93 -4.38
CA LEU A 732 -35.65 14.76 -4.49
C LEU A 732 -34.66 14.24 -5.54
N VAL A 733 -34.72 12.95 -5.87
CA VAL A 733 -33.76 12.27 -6.74
C VAL A 733 -34.39 11.85 -8.07
N PHE A 734 -35.66 11.46 -8.08
CA PHE A 734 -36.32 10.88 -9.25
C PHE A 734 -37.31 11.87 -9.91
N PRO A 735 -37.37 11.90 -11.25
CA PRO A 735 -36.48 11.20 -12.18
C PRO A 735 -35.03 11.74 -12.10
N PHE A 736 -34.05 10.91 -12.45
CA PHE A 736 -32.66 11.35 -12.53
C PHE A 736 -32.51 12.48 -13.55
N ASP A 737 -31.60 13.42 -13.29
CA ASP A 737 -31.37 14.54 -14.18
C ASP A 737 -30.62 14.12 -15.46
N GLU A 738 -31.34 14.04 -16.58
CA GLU A 738 -30.78 13.62 -17.86
C GLU A 738 -29.87 14.68 -18.52
N THR A 739 -29.81 15.91 -18.00
CA THR A 739 -28.88 16.93 -18.52
C THR A 739 -27.41 16.55 -18.30
N ASN A 740 -27.15 15.61 -17.39
CA ASN A 740 -25.84 15.04 -17.12
C ASN A 740 -25.84 13.54 -17.42
N ALA A 741 -25.67 13.19 -18.70
CA ALA A 741 -25.79 11.82 -19.20
C ALA A 741 -24.95 10.78 -18.44
N MET A 742 -23.80 11.20 -17.88
CA MET A 742 -22.86 10.33 -17.19
C MET A 742 -23.01 10.37 -15.66
N GLY A 743 -23.81 11.28 -15.11
CA GLY A 743 -24.10 11.41 -13.68
C GLY A 743 -23.01 12.06 -12.83
N TRP A 744 -21.88 12.51 -13.41
CA TRP A 744 -20.77 13.11 -12.67
C TRP A 744 -21.20 14.34 -11.88
N GLY A 745 -21.05 14.33 -10.55
CA GLY A 745 -21.44 15.42 -9.68
C GLY A 745 -22.85 15.30 -9.09
N PHE A 746 -23.61 14.25 -9.40
CA PHE A 746 -24.85 13.94 -8.68
C PHE A 746 -24.58 13.77 -7.18
N GLU A 747 -23.50 13.09 -6.84
CA GLU A 747 -23.04 12.90 -5.46
C GLU A 747 -22.84 14.24 -4.71
N ASN A 748 -22.34 15.29 -5.39
CA ASN A 748 -22.17 16.62 -4.80
C ASN A 748 -23.51 17.38 -4.64
N VAL A 749 -24.42 17.23 -5.61
CA VAL A 749 -25.75 17.86 -5.58
C VAL A 749 -26.63 17.19 -4.55
N TRP A 750 -26.66 15.85 -4.51
CA TRP A 750 -27.35 15.08 -3.47
C TRP A 750 -26.81 15.45 -2.10
N ALA A 751 -25.50 15.50 -1.91
CA ALA A 751 -24.92 15.90 -0.64
C ALA A 751 -25.36 17.30 -0.20
N HIS A 752 -25.46 18.25 -1.13
CA HIS A 752 -25.97 19.58 -0.85
C HIS A 752 -27.45 19.54 -0.44
N LEU A 753 -28.30 18.92 -1.26
CA LEU A 753 -29.76 18.83 -1.05
C LEU A 753 -30.12 18.14 0.28
N LEU A 754 -29.42 17.05 0.63
CA LEU A 754 -29.64 16.31 1.86
C LEU A 754 -29.17 17.12 3.08
N ARG A 755 -28.01 17.80 2.96
CA ARG A 755 -27.48 18.63 4.04
C ARG A 755 -28.41 19.79 4.39
N GLU A 756 -28.96 20.48 3.40
CA GLU A 756 -29.90 21.59 3.63
C GLU A 756 -31.17 21.15 4.38
N ARG A 757 -31.56 19.89 4.22
CA ARG A 757 -32.76 19.31 4.84
C ARG A 757 -32.46 18.55 6.14
N GLY A 758 -31.19 18.51 6.57
CA GLY A 758 -30.77 17.76 7.76
C GLY A 758 -30.92 16.24 7.62
N ILE A 759 -30.96 15.73 6.39
CA ILE A 759 -31.13 14.30 6.08
C ILE A 759 -29.75 13.62 6.05
N SER A 760 -29.66 12.41 6.60
CA SER A 760 -28.40 11.66 6.68
C SER A 760 -28.18 10.76 5.47
N GLN A 761 -26.92 10.60 5.09
CA GLN A 761 -26.46 9.65 4.09
C GLN A 761 -25.17 8.96 4.55
N GLY A 762 -24.79 7.86 3.92
CA GLY A 762 -23.59 7.15 4.33
C GLY A 762 -23.21 5.90 3.56
N ILE A 763 -22.16 5.24 4.05
CA ILE A 763 -21.59 4.04 3.47
C ILE A 763 -21.76 2.88 4.46
N VAL A 764 -22.20 1.73 4.00
CA VAL A 764 -22.40 0.52 4.82
C VAL A 764 -21.21 -0.42 4.65
N ASP A 765 -20.32 -0.45 5.65
CA ASP A 765 -19.09 -1.26 5.64
C ASP A 765 -19.32 -2.74 5.99
N ALA A 766 -20.41 -3.05 6.69
CA ALA A 766 -20.74 -4.39 7.12
C ALA A 766 -21.14 -5.33 5.97
N VAL A 767 -21.49 -4.80 4.79
CA VAL A 767 -21.95 -5.60 3.64
C VAL A 767 -21.27 -5.11 2.35
N PRO A 768 -19.95 -5.31 2.21
CA PRO A 768 -19.21 -4.75 1.08
C PRO A 768 -19.54 -5.48 -0.23
N VAL A 769 -19.27 -4.81 -1.35
CA VAL A 769 -19.36 -5.38 -2.70
C VAL A 769 -17.99 -5.41 -3.37
N ASP A 770 -17.72 -6.47 -4.14
CA ASP A 770 -16.55 -6.53 -4.99
C ASP A 770 -16.87 -5.93 -6.36
N HIS A 771 -16.03 -5.02 -6.81
CA HIS A 771 -16.15 -4.29 -8.09
C HIS A 771 -14.79 -4.32 -8.80
N SER A 772 -14.22 -5.52 -8.92
CA SER A 772 -12.90 -5.73 -9.54
C SER A 772 -12.96 -6.28 -10.97
N MET A 773 -14.15 -6.57 -11.51
CA MET A 773 -14.26 -7.29 -12.80
C MET A 773 -13.92 -6.42 -14.00
N ARG A 774 -14.53 -5.24 -14.10
CA ARG A 774 -14.26 -4.30 -15.18
C ARG A 774 -13.69 -3.04 -14.55
N SER A 775 -12.49 -2.66 -15.00
CA SER A 775 -11.94 -1.37 -14.60
C SER A 775 -12.91 -0.29 -15.07
N PRO A 776 -13.26 0.67 -14.21
CA PRO A 776 -13.66 1.97 -14.68
C PRO A 776 -12.57 2.39 -15.67
N VAL A 777 -12.98 2.71 -16.90
CA VAL A 777 -12.24 3.59 -17.80
C VAL A 777 -11.03 2.99 -18.57
N ALA A 778 -11.28 2.24 -19.65
CA ALA A 778 -10.24 1.90 -20.65
C ALA A 778 -10.10 2.91 -21.82
N HIS A 779 -11.05 3.84 -22.01
CA HIS A 779 -11.14 4.67 -23.24
C HIS A 779 -11.63 6.14 -23.05
N TYR A 780 -11.50 6.73 -21.85
CA TYR A 780 -12.16 8.01 -21.53
C TYR A 780 -11.20 9.19 -21.47
N LYS A 781 -11.65 10.37 -21.91
CA LYS A 781 -10.93 11.64 -21.76
C LYS A 781 -11.43 12.36 -20.52
N TRP A 782 -10.63 12.38 -19.45
CA TRP A 782 -10.98 13.05 -18.18
C TRP A 782 -11.31 14.54 -18.33
N ALA A 783 -10.76 15.21 -19.36
CA ALA A 783 -11.10 16.59 -19.68
C ALA A 783 -12.59 16.76 -20.02
N ASP A 784 -13.17 15.83 -20.76
CA ASP A 784 -14.57 15.89 -21.19
C ASP A 784 -15.51 15.61 -19.99
N ALA A 785 -15.14 14.64 -19.13
CA ALA A 785 -15.87 14.35 -17.89
C ALA A 785 -15.92 15.55 -16.93
N ASN A 786 -14.77 16.21 -16.73
CA ASN A 786 -14.69 17.40 -15.89
C ASN A 786 -15.49 18.56 -16.50
N ALA A 787 -15.44 18.74 -17.82
CA ALA A 787 -16.21 19.79 -18.50
C ALA A 787 -17.72 19.57 -18.39
N ASP A 788 -18.21 18.33 -18.48
CA ASP A 788 -19.62 18.01 -18.29
C ASP A 788 -20.06 18.22 -16.83
N ARG A 789 -19.25 17.81 -15.86
CA ARG A 789 -19.49 18.07 -14.43
C ARG A 789 -19.53 19.57 -14.13
N ASP A 790 -18.57 20.34 -14.63
CA ASP A 790 -18.50 21.79 -14.38
C ASP A 790 -19.72 22.50 -14.99
N ARG A 791 -20.22 22.02 -16.14
CA ARG A 791 -21.47 22.50 -16.75
C ARG A 791 -22.70 22.14 -15.91
N TYR A 792 -22.71 20.95 -15.31
CA TYR A 792 -23.76 20.51 -14.40
C TYR A 792 -23.80 21.38 -13.13
N PHE A 793 -22.63 21.61 -12.51
CA PHE A 793 -22.45 22.48 -11.34
C PHE A 793 -22.82 23.93 -11.57
N ALA A 794 -22.65 24.46 -12.78
CA ALA A 794 -23.06 25.83 -13.11
C ALA A 794 -24.57 26.07 -12.93
N ASN A 795 -25.39 25.00 -12.98
CA ASN A 795 -26.84 25.10 -12.90
C ASN A 795 -27.43 24.48 -11.62
N HIS A 796 -26.60 23.85 -10.78
CA HIS A 796 -27.05 23.12 -9.59
C HIS A 796 -26.26 23.51 -8.34
N PRO A 797 -26.94 23.90 -7.25
CA PRO A 797 -26.30 24.01 -5.95
C PRO A 797 -25.66 22.69 -5.53
N HIS A 798 -24.38 22.73 -5.16
CA HIS A 798 -23.58 21.55 -4.88
C HIS A 798 -22.57 21.84 -3.77
N LEU A 799 -22.07 20.79 -3.13
CA LEU A 799 -20.94 20.90 -2.23
C LEU A 799 -19.63 20.78 -3.00
N PRO A 800 -18.58 21.53 -2.63
CA PRO A 800 -17.26 21.31 -3.20
C PRO A 800 -16.76 19.93 -2.83
N TYR A 801 -15.92 19.38 -3.70
CA TYR A 801 -15.44 18.02 -3.60
C TYR A 801 -14.82 17.75 -2.21
N GLU A 802 -13.89 18.59 -1.73
CA GLU A 802 -13.25 18.44 -0.41
C GLU A 802 -14.21 18.42 0.79
N GLU A 803 -15.44 18.90 0.62
CA GLU A 803 -16.45 18.87 1.67
C GLU A 803 -17.25 17.57 1.66
N CYS A 804 -17.48 16.96 0.49
CA CYS A 804 -18.15 15.68 0.35
C CYS A 804 -17.35 14.53 0.99
N PHE A 805 -16.00 14.50 0.83
CA PHE A 805 -15.13 13.40 1.32
C PHE A 805 -14.86 13.45 2.81
N ARG A 806 -15.90 13.61 3.63
CA ARG A 806 -15.82 13.63 5.08
C ARG A 806 -16.64 12.50 5.67
N VAL A 807 -16.01 11.73 6.54
CA VAL A 807 -16.71 10.85 7.49
C VAL A 807 -17.11 11.72 8.66
N LEU A 808 -18.42 11.84 8.88
CA LEU A 808 -19.01 12.65 9.94
C LEU A 808 -19.14 11.86 11.24
N ASP A 809 -19.48 10.57 11.13
CA ASP A 809 -19.71 9.68 12.27
C ASP A 809 -19.52 8.21 11.85
N VAL A 810 -19.28 7.32 12.82
CA VAL A 810 -19.05 5.89 12.61
C VAL A 810 -19.93 5.07 13.55
N VAL A 811 -20.71 4.16 12.98
CA VAL A 811 -21.49 3.16 13.72
C VAL A 811 -20.63 1.90 13.84
N GLY A 812 -20.10 1.67 15.04
CA GLY A 812 -19.30 0.48 15.37
C GLY A 812 -20.16 -0.73 15.72
N VAL A 813 -19.51 -1.88 15.89
CA VAL A 813 -20.13 -3.08 16.46
C VAL A 813 -20.30 -2.87 17.97
N GLU A 814 -21.54 -2.88 18.49
CA GLU A 814 -21.77 -2.91 19.94
C GLU A 814 -21.12 -4.18 20.54
N ARG A 815 -20.36 -4.00 21.63
CA ARG A 815 -19.61 -5.08 22.29
C ARG A 815 -20.48 -5.96 23.18
#